data_AF-A0AAD7XDD0-F1
#
_entry.id   AF-A0AAD7XDD0-F1
#
_cell.length_a   1.000
_cell.length_b   1.000
_cell.length_c   1.000
_cell.angle_alpha   90.00
_cell.angle_beta   90.00
_cell.angle_gamma   90.00
#
_symmetry.space_group_name_H-M   'P 1'
#
loop_
_entity.id
_entity.type
_entity.pdbx_description
1 polymer ?
#
loop_
_entity_poly.entity_id
_entity_poly.type
_entity_poly.pdbx_seq_one_letter_code
_entity_poly.pdbx_strand_id
1 'polypeptide(L)'
;MTDPNLLPLDVTAASFDTLGSILVALQIGHILYGLIVYQVHYYFKTYPRDRLWIKIFVSMVAMTQTVHSVLWFIASYRYGITNPYKTGALSGAHWSLRVQIFITALAIGAPQSFFTLRILRSVSFQVIVTFSRFSNESYVLAELRLCHSSYVYWPIKESLSPQELPPRYYYSFSKVTTLASFLNLNSLVATAYGIAAGTDVILAATLVVVLHRCRIDVRGKTDTVLAILIKYTINTGLLTSVGSVLAFIFLLVLPGNFIFCGFSIIGTKLYGNSVLAMLNSRHYMNSRLMDDFTPSEVIIRSIRSQREPSMAWNTSARPTDKGQDAPYRELQPPPQLVVKFDPPENMTDSTIHLTFPSPFDFQEREPVTVVERRMRIMSFYVRMKPDWWIKVNDPEIVAKWRAEMIEQDAEALEELWGGEKRFEHGNGTKPWPRDPVTDAQLDYIFDQLKYEASRRDEATGIYATTIPRVYETRSLIPSALKAELVQAASVLEDVPDEKKDWHPGSEGQVLDLVHPSLYCLCIGRTWASRPAPRILDEATYRQERPDLANFHDYAVSSEYQWLPTDFKVSEAGEVIPLGYINNIHPKHHRALHDSVTKALGRFIPIFDKVLSDLLNPEPPLAVTADPATWYDYLEGTEPQDLDEDELGEEECDRLRDHWERTMKWPFIPEPQPFTPPSQEGRVEFSLKGRTVQIIVKLANIVLTPENPVYEGGAWHVEGMANEKIVATGIYYYACENITESDLDFRQTTGSHASDLGVHMNYQNGDHKGWVAAYGIGRDLPLSQAIGCIRAEEDKCIAFPNIYQHHVDGFTLEDPSRPGYRKILAFFLVDPITRIHSTTDVPPQQREWLEDVLADIPRFKMLPAELVNMIVSSVDCIASREQAEEDRLYLMHERGQFTMEHNEQVFEVGFAMCEH
;
A
#
# COMPACT_ATOMS: atom_id res chain seq x y z
N MET A 1 44.86 45.30 -64.15
CA MET A 1 43.45 44.90 -64.06
C MET A 1 43.39 43.40 -63.99
N THR A 2 43.23 42.85 -62.80
CA THR A 2 42.98 41.43 -62.51
C THR A 2 41.58 41.36 -61.93
N ASP A 3 40.73 40.53 -62.54
CA ASP A 3 39.32 40.36 -62.21
C ASP A 3 39.14 39.81 -60.78
N PRO A 4 38.39 40.49 -59.88
CA PRO A 4 38.17 40.04 -58.51
C PRO A 4 37.10 38.93 -58.35
N ASN A 5 36.53 38.39 -59.43
CA ASN A 5 35.48 37.34 -59.37
C ASN A 5 35.94 35.89 -59.62
N LEU A 6 37.24 35.63 -59.76
CA LEU A 6 37.76 34.26 -59.79
C LEU A 6 38.02 33.76 -58.36
N LEU A 7 37.07 32.99 -57.80
CA LEU A 7 37.33 32.12 -56.65
C LEU A 7 38.53 31.21 -56.96
N PRO A 8 39.47 31.00 -56.02
CA PRO A 8 40.58 30.08 -56.24
C PRO A 8 40.03 28.66 -56.45
N LEU A 9 40.31 28.09 -57.64
CA LEU A 9 39.93 26.74 -58.07
C LEU A 9 40.37 25.63 -57.09
N ASP A 10 41.36 25.90 -56.23
CA ASP A 10 41.92 24.92 -55.27
C ASP A 10 40.97 24.56 -54.12
N VAL A 11 40.09 25.47 -53.66
CA VAL A 11 39.17 25.19 -52.53
C VAL A 11 38.00 24.30 -52.96
N THR A 12 37.61 24.39 -54.23
CA THR A 12 36.52 23.59 -54.78
C THR A 12 36.93 22.15 -55.09
N ALA A 13 38.18 21.89 -55.50
CA ALA A 13 38.61 20.51 -55.79
C ALA A 13 38.80 19.67 -54.52
N ALA A 14 39.47 20.21 -53.49
CA ALA A 14 39.74 19.50 -52.23
C ALA A 14 38.48 19.17 -51.39
N SER A 15 37.39 19.91 -51.59
CA SER A 15 36.12 19.67 -50.88
C SER A 15 35.34 18.47 -51.45
N PHE A 16 35.43 18.18 -52.77
CA PHE A 16 34.77 17.01 -53.35
C PHE A 16 35.43 15.69 -52.93
N ASP A 17 36.75 15.66 -52.78
CA ASP A 17 37.50 14.46 -52.38
C ASP A 17 37.12 13.93 -50.98
N THR A 18 36.47 14.76 -50.16
CA THR A 18 36.09 14.40 -48.78
C THR A 18 34.60 14.12 -48.58
N LEU A 19 33.76 14.22 -49.62
CA LEU A 19 32.33 13.83 -49.55
C LEU A 19 32.13 12.36 -49.15
N GLY A 20 33.08 11.49 -49.50
CA GLY A 20 33.08 10.09 -49.07
C GLY A 20 33.04 9.90 -47.56
N SER A 21 33.58 10.86 -46.78
CA SER A 21 33.54 10.82 -45.32
C SER A 21 32.11 10.94 -44.76
N ILE A 22 31.26 11.74 -45.40
CA ILE A 22 29.83 11.87 -45.03
C ILE A 22 29.11 10.56 -45.31
N LEU A 23 29.38 9.91 -46.45
CA LEU A 23 28.74 8.64 -46.81
C LEU A 23 29.10 7.52 -45.81
N VAL A 24 30.38 7.41 -45.45
CA VAL A 24 30.84 6.43 -44.45
C VAL A 24 30.22 6.71 -43.09
N ALA A 25 30.23 7.96 -42.65
CA ALA A 25 29.64 8.36 -41.38
C ALA A 25 28.12 8.16 -41.35
N LEU A 26 27.43 8.32 -42.49
CA LEU A 26 25.99 8.09 -42.60
C LEU A 26 25.66 6.61 -42.35
N GLN A 27 26.47 5.67 -42.85
CA GLN A 27 26.26 4.24 -42.59
C GLN A 27 26.43 3.90 -41.12
N ILE A 28 27.51 4.39 -40.49
CA ILE A 28 27.73 4.21 -39.04
C ILE A 28 26.60 4.89 -38.24
N GLY A 29 26.18 6.09 -38.65
CA GLY A 29 25.11 6.84 -38.02
C GLY A 29 23.75 6.15 -38.09
N HIS A 30 23.44 5.44 -39.18
CA HIS A 30 22.21 4.64 -39.29
C HIS A 30 22.23 3.40 -38.39
N ILE A 31 23.38 2.75 -38.23
CA ILE A 31 23.53 1.64 -37.27
C ILE A 31 23.24 2.15 -35.85
N LEU A 32 23.85 3.28 -35.46
CA LEU A 32 23.61 3.90 -34.16
C LEU A 32 22.17 4.40 -34.00
N TYR A 33 21.51 4.81 -35.09
CA TYR A 33 20.09 5.15 -35.07
C TYR A 33 19.20 3.93 -34.86
N GLY A 34 19.53 2.78 -35.45
CA GLY A 34 18.84 1.51 -35.17
C GLY A 34 18.88 1.15 -33.68
N LEU A 35 20.01 1.39 -33.01
CA LEU A 35 20.12 1.21 -31.56
C LEU A 35 19.22 2.17 -30.78
N ILE A 36 19.08 3.42 -31.21
CA ILE A 36 18.14 4.39 -30.61
C ILE A 36 16.70 3.88 -30.69
N VAL A 37 16.27 3.40 -31.86
CA VAL A 37 14.91 2.87 -32.05
C VAL A 37 14.66 1.68 -31.11
N TYR A 38 15.61 0.75 -31.02
CA TYR A 38 15.53 -0.37 -30.08
C TYR A 38 15.40 0.09 -28.62
N GLN A 39 16.24 1.03 -28.20
CA GLN A 39 16.23 1.55 -26.83
C GLN A 39 14.93 2.28 -26.49
N VAL A 40 14.33 3.01 -27.44
CA VAL A 40 13.03 3.66 -27.25
C VAL A 40 11.91 2.63 -27.11
N HIS A 41 11.92 1.58 -27.95
CA HIS A 41 10.95 0.48 -27.83
C HIS A 41 11.06 -0.23 -26.48
N TYR A 42 12.29 -0.56 -26.07
CA TYR A 42 12.56 -1.17 -24.76
C TYR A 42 12.07 -0.28 -23.61
N TYR A 43 12.30 1.03 -23.69
CA TYR A 43 11.84 2.00 -22.70
C TYR A 43 10.31 1.97 -22.53
N PHE A 44 9.55 2.10 -23.62
CA PHE A 44 8.08 2.14 -23.53
C PHE A 44 7.47 0.82 -23.07
N LYS A 45 8.13 -0.31 -23.35
CA LYS A 45 7.71 -1.63 -22.85
C LYS A 45 8.00 -1.81 -21.36
N THR A 46 9.15 -1.32 -20.88
CA THR A 46 9.62 -1.56 -19.50
C THR A 46 9.07 -0.52 -18.52
N TYR A 47 8.79 0.70 -18.98
CA TYR A 47 8.36 1.82 -18.14
C TYR A 47 6.98 2.38 -18.58
N PRO A 48 5.89 1.57 -18.57
CA PRO A 48 4.57 1.99 -19.04
C PRO A 48 3.91 3.04 -18.14
N ARG A 49 4.32 3.15 -16.86
CA ARG A 49 3.78 4.10 -15.88
C ARG A 49 4.70 5.30 -15.59
N ASP A 50 5.77 5.49 -16.36
CA ASP A 50 6.70 6.61 -16.16
C ASP A 50 6.03 7.98 -16.35
N ARG A 51 6.52 9.00 -15.62
CA ARG A 51 5.99 10.37 -15.66
C ARG A 51 5.92 10.89 -17.10
N LEU A 52 4.82 11.58 -17.42
CA LEU A 52 4.52 12.04 -18.79
C LEU A 52 5.67 12.87 -19.40
N TRP A 53 6.32 13.73 -18.62
CA TRP A 53 7.42 14.56 -19.11
C TRP A 53 8.63 13.74 -19.60
N ILE A 54 8.94 12.60 -18.96
CA ILE A 54 10.05 11.73 -19.38
C ILE A 54 9.68 11.01 -20.68
N LYS A 55 8.44 10.53 -20.80
CA LYS A 55 7.92 9.94 -22.04
C LYS A 55 7.94 10.94 -23.20
N ILE A 56 7.53 12.19 -22.94
CA ILE A 56 7.62 13.29 -23.92
C ILE A 56 9.08 13.50 -24.33
N PHE A 57 10.01 13.54 -23.37
CA PHE A 57 11.43 13.73 -23.63
C PHE A 57 12.04 12.57 -24.45
N VAL A 58 11.74 11.31 -24.13
CA VAL A 58 12.18 10.13 -24.90
C VAL A 58 11.65 10.17 -26.34
N SER A 59 10.36 10.49 -26.51
CA SER A 59 9.75 10.67 -27.84
C SER A 59 10.39 11.82 -28.61
N MET A 60 10.70 12.94 -27.94
CA MET A 60 11.39 14.07 -28.55
C MET A 60 12.79 13.67 -29.03
N VAL A 61 13.58 13.00 -28.20
CA VAL A 61 14.92 12.50 -28.59
C VAL A 61 14.82 11.57 -29.80
N ALA A 62 13.86 10.63 -29.80
CA ALA A 62 13.62 9.75 -30.94
C ALA A 62 13.31 10.54 -32.21
N MET A 63 12.36 11.47 -32.15
CA MET A 63 11.92 12.28 -33.29
C MET A 63 13.05 13.14 -33.84
N THR A 64 13.79 13.86 -32.98
CA THR A 64 14.92 14.69 -33.41
C THR A 64 15.99 13.84 -34.09
N GLN A 65 16.27 12.64 -33.58
CA GLN A 65 17.26 11.72 -34.16
C GLN A 65 16.80 11.16 -35.51
N THR A 66 15.50 10.89 -35.69
CA THR A 66 14.92 10.49 -36.98
C THR A 66 15.08 11.60 -38.02
N VAL A 67 14.66 12.82 -37.67
CA VAL A 67 14.77 13.99 -38.56
C VAL A 67 16.23 14.24 -38.95
N HIS A 68 17.15 14.15 -37.98
CA HIS A 68 18.59 14.28 -38.22
C HIS A 68 19.11 13.27 -39.26
N SER A 69 18.71 11.99 -39.16
CA SER A 69 19.13 10.96 -40.13
C SER A 69 18.58 11.22 -41.53
N VAL A 70 17.29 11.58 -41.62
CA VAL A 70 16.60 11.85 -42.90
C VAL A 70 17.22 13.05 -43.62
N LEU A 71 17.53 14.13 -42.90
CA LEU A 71 18.12 15.33 -43.48
C LEU A 71 19.53 15.10 -44.03
N TRP A 72 20.37 14.34 -43.33
CA TRP A 72 21.68 13.94 -43.83
C TRP A 72 21.58 12.98 -45.02
N PHE A 73 20.59 12.08 -45.05
CA PHE A 73 20.32 11.25 -46.23
C PHE A 73 19.95 12.10 -47.45
N ILE A 74 19.03 13.06 -47.28
CA ILE A 74 18.63 14.00 -48.35
C ILE A 74 19.85 14.81 -48.82
N ALA A 75 20.67 15.32 -47.90
CA ALA A 75 21.88 16.07 -48.25
C ALA A 75 22.87 15.18 -49.02
N SER A 76 23.17 13.98 -48.53
CA SER A 76 24.09 13.04 -49.18
C SER A 76 23.61 12.63 -50.57
N TYR A 77 22.32 12.34 -50.73
CA TYR A 77 21.74 11.99 -52.04
C TYR A 77 21.77 13.17 -53.01
N ARG A 78 21.51 14.38 -52.52
CA ARG A 78 21.53 15.60 -53.33
C ARG A 78 22.92 15.91 -53.88
N TYR A 79 23.92 15.93 -53.00
CA TYR A 79 25.29 16.32 -53.35
C TYR A 79 26.11 15.17 -53.96
N GLY A 80 25.82 13.92 -53.59
CA GLY A 80 26.56 12.75 -54.09
C GLY A 80 26.00 12.11 -55.36
N ILE A 81 24.67 12.12 -55.57
CA ILE A 81 24.02 11.34 -56.64
C ILE A 81 23.33 12.22 -57.69
N THR A 82 22.47 13.16 -57.27
CA THR A 82 21.60 13.88 -58.23
C THR A 82 22.26 15.07 -58.92
N ASN A 83 23.27 15.70 -58.31
CA ASN A 83 24.00 16.84 -58.90
C ASN A 83 25.53 16.75 -58.72
N PRO A 84 26.19 15.62 -59.00
CA PRO A 84 27.58 15.43 -58.63
C PRO A 84 28.58 16.36 -59.34
N TYR A 85 28.21 17.03 -60.45
CA TYR A 85 29.15 17.84 -61.26
C TYR A 85 28.56 19.09 -61.97
N LYS A 86 27.38 19.60 -61.56
CA LYS A 86 26.85 20.87 -62.11
C LYS A 86 27.35 22.04 -61.27
N THR A 87 28.19 22.90 -61.85
CA THR A 87 28.68 24.15 -61.24
C THR A 87 27.56 25.06 -60.71
N GLY A 88 26.36 25.00 -61.29
CA GLY A 88 25.16 25.73 -60.83
C GLY A 88 24.46 25.16 -59.59
N ALA A 89 24.69 23.89 -59.20
CA ALA A 89 24.13 23.31 -57.97
C ALA A 89 24.86 23.76 -56.69
N LEU A 90 25.98 24.48 -56.84
CA LEU A 90 26.81 25.04 -55.78
C LEU A 90 26.44 26.48 -55.41
N SER A 91 25.51 27.12 -56.14
CA SER A 91 25.09 28.51 -55.91
C SER A 91 24.29 28.69 -54.61
N GLY A 92 23.79 27.59 -54.03
CA GLY A 92 22.95 27.55 -52.82
C GLY A 92 23.26 26.36 -51.92
N ALA A 93 23.48 26.56 -50.61
CA ALA A 93 23.37 25.45 -49.64
C ALA A 93 21.93 24.90 -49.66
N HIS A 94 21.75 23.59 -49.84
CA HIS A 94 20.43 22.95 -49.91
C HIS A 94 19.71 23.10 -48.57
N TRP A 95 18.38 23.26 -48.60
CA TRP A 95 17.59 23.50 -47.39
C TRP A 95 17.83 22.44 -46.31
N SER A 96 18.09 21.19 -46.70
CA SER A 96 18.37 20.10 -45.76
C SER A 96 19.60 20.37 -44.90
N LEU A 97 20.71 20.91 -45.45
CA LEU A 97 21.91 21.27 -44.68
C LEU A 97 21.67 22.49 -43.78
N ARG A 98 20.72 23.35 -44.10
CA ARG A 98 20.37 24.53 -43.26
C ARG A 98 19.54 24.10 -42.05
N VAL A 99 18.53 23.24 -42.28
CA VAL A 99 17.72 22.63 -41.21
C VAL A 99 18.58 21.72 -40.34
N GLN A 100 19.60 21.09 -40.94
CA GLN A 100 20.54 20.23 -40.23
C GLN A 100 21.23 20.93 -39.05
N ILE A 101 21.59 22.21 -39.18
CA ILE A 101 22.24 22.97 -38.09
C ILE A 101 21.33 23.00 -36.86
N PHE A 102 20.06 23.38 -37.06
CA PHE A 102 19.07 23.46 -35.99
C PHE A 102 18.80 22.10 -35.34
N ILE A 103 18.62 21.06 -36.17
CA ILE A 103 18.33 19.72 -35.67
C ILE A 103 19.54 19.12 -34.93
N THR A 104 20.76 19.41 -35.36
CA THR A 104 22.01 18.99 -34.68
C THR A 104 22.13 19.67 -33.31
N ALA A 105 21.83 20.98 -33.24
CA ALA A 105 21.79 21.72 -31.98
C ALA A 105 20.80 21.12 -30.97
N LEU A 106 19.59 20.76 -31.42
CA LEU A 106 18.60 20.10 -30.57
C LEU A 106 19.06 18.69 -30.14
N ALA A 107 19.62 17.93 -31.07
CA ALA A 107 20.04 16.55 -30.84
C ALA A 107 21.23 16.42 -29.86
N ILE A 108 22.06 17.45 -29.75
CA ILE A 108 23.18 17.55 -28.80
C ILE A 108 22.73 18.27 -27.51
N GLY A 109 22.11 19.43 -27.65
CA GLY A 109 21.76 20.32 -26.54
C GLY A 109 20.71 19.74 -25.61
N ALA A 110 19.73 18.98 -26.10
CA ALA A 110 18.73 18.35 -25.24
C ALA A 110 19.34 17.27 -24.32
N PRO A 111 20.14 16.32 -24.83
CA PRO A 111 20.94 15.42 -23.99
C PRO A 111 21.87 16.13 -22.99
N GLN A 112 22.64 17.13 -23.42
CA GLN A 112 23.55 17.88 -22.53
C GLN A 112 22.80 18.62 -21.43
N SER A 113 21.68 19.25 -21.76
CA SER A 113 20.81 19.92 -20.79
C SER A 113 20.23 18.94 -19.78
N PHE A 114 19.84 17.74 -20.22
CA PHE A 114 19.36 16.68 -19.35
C PHE A 114 20.44 16.20 -18.36
N PHE A 115 21.65 15.95 -18.84
CA PHE A 115 22.79 15.58 -17.98
C PHE A 115 23.15 16.71 -17.01
N THR A 116 23.14 17.96 -17.48
CA THR A 116 23.41 19.14 -16.64
C THR A 116 22.36 19.26 -15.54
N LEU A 117 21.06 19.25 -15.86
CA LEU A 117 19.97 19.31 -14.87
C LEU A 117 20.06 18.19 -13.82
N ARG A 118 20.46 16.99 -14.23
CA ARG A 118 20.67 15.87 -13.30
C ARG A 118 21.83 16.13 -12.34
N ILE A 119 22.96 16.65 -12.83
CA ILE A 119 24.09 17.03 -11.98
C ILE A 119 23.73 18.21 -11.06
N LEU A 120 22.99 19.20 -11.57
CA LEU A 120 22.55 20.38 -10.80
C LEU A 120 21.67 20.02 -9.60
N ARG A 121 20.84 18.98 -9.70
CA ARG A 121 20.04 18.47 -8.59
C ARG A 121 20.82 17.61 -7.60
N SER A 122 22.05 17.24 -7.92
CA SER A 122 22.76 16.12 -7.30
C SER A 122 24.16 16.45 -6.78
N VAL A 123 24.59 17.72 -6.79
CA VAL A 123 25.94 18.10 -6.37
C VAL A 123 25.92 19.46 -5.67
N SER A 124 26.46 19.54 -4.45
CA SER A 124 26.50 20.77 -3.64
C SER A 124 27.58 21.78 -4.08
N PHE A 125 28.47 21.42 -5.02
CA PHE A 125 29.57 22.26 -5.50
C PHE A 125 29.07 23.35 -6.46
N GLN A 126 28.65 24.49 -5.90
CA GLN A 126 28.07 25.60 -6.65
C GLN A 126 28.97 26.13 -7.77
N VAL A 127 30.31 26.06 -7.65
CA VAL A 127 31.23 26.57 -8.70
C VAL A 127 31.17 25.73 -9.98
N ILE A 128 31.23 24.40 -9.85
CA ILE A 128 31.22 23.49 -11.00
C ILE A 128 29.83 23.48 -11.65
N VAL A 129 28.78 23.44 -10.83
CA VAL A 129 27.37 23.57 -11.21
C VAL A 129 27.13 24.85 -12.02
N THR A 130 27.64 26.00 -11.54
CA THR A 130 27.51 27.28 -12.23
C THR A 130 28.28 27.28 -13.56
N PHE A 131 29.46 26.68 -13.61
CA PHE A 131 30.27 26.61 -14.83
C PHE A 131 29.66 25.68 -15.89
N SER A 132 29.14 24.51 -15.50
CA SER A 132 28.42 23.60 -16.40
C SER A 132 27.14 24.23 -16.93
N ARG A 133 26.39 24.96 -16.08
CA ARG A 133 25.21 25.72 -16.50
C ARG A 133 25.57 26.81 -17.50
N PHE A 134 26.56 27.64 -17.18
CA PHE A 134 27.03 28.71 -18.05
C PHE A 134 27.53 28.18 -19.40
N SER A 135 28.25 27.05 -19.39
CA SER A 135 28.74 26.38 -20.60
C SER A 135 27.61 25.86 -21.49
N ASN A 136 26.60 25.21 -20.90
CA ASN A 136 25.42 24.71 -21.63
C ASN A 136 24.56 25.87 -22.18
N GLU A 137 24.31 26.91 -21.37
CA GLU A 137 23.61 28.12 -21.82
C GLU A 137 24.37 28.82 -22.96
N SER A 138 25.71 28.87 -22.88
CA SER A 138 26.56 29.43 -23.94
C SER A 138 26.51 28.62 -25.24
N TYR A 139 26.45 27.28 -25.16
CA TYR A 139 26.29 26.41 -26.33
C TYR A 139 24.95 26.65 -27.03
N VAL A 140 23.85 26.64 -26.26
CA VAL A 140 22.50 26.89 -26.79
C VAL A 140 22.41 28.27 -27.44
N LEU A 141 23.01 29.29 -26.83
CA LEU A 141 23.06 30.65 -27.39
C LEU A 141 23.90 30.73 -28.68
N ALA A 142 25.02 29.98 -28.77
CA ALA A 142 25.85 29.93 -29.97
C ALA A 142 25.09 29.29 -31.15
N GLU A 143 24.35 28.20 -30.89
CA GLU A 143 23.54 27.51 -31.90
C GLU A 143 22.29 28.30 -32.31
N LEU A 144 21.63 28.99 -31.37
CA LEU A 144 20.53 29.91 -31.69
C LEU A 144 21.02 31.08 -32.57
N ARG A 145 22.24 31.59 -32.34
CA ARG A 145 22.86 32.61 -33.20
C ARG A 145 23.19 32.06 -34.58
N LEU A 146 23.67 30.81 -34.69
CA LEU A 146 23.85 30.11 -35.97
C LEU A 146 22.53 30.03 -36.75
N CYS A 147 21.46 29.59 -36.08
CA CYS A 147 20.14 29.45 -36.67
C CYS A 147 19.56 30.81 -37.11
N HIS A 148 19.68 31.84 -36.26
CA HIS A 148 19.27 33.20 -36.61
C HIS A 148 20.05 33.72 -37.83
N SER A 149 21.37 33.46 -37.87
CA SER A 149 22.24 33.83 -38.99
C SER A 149 21.85 33.14 -40.32
N SER A 150 21.37 31.90 -40.28
CA SER A 150 20.99 31.12 -41.47
C SER A 150 19.57 31.38 -41.98
N TYR A 151 18.61 31.70 -41.09
CA TYR A 151 17.19 31.80 -41.45
C TYR A 151 16.64 33.22 -41.58
N VAL A 152 17.09 34.18 -40.78
CA VAL A 152 16.56 35.55 -40.81
C VAL A 152 17.18 36.36 -41.94
N TYR A 153 18.47 36.16 -42.21
CA TYR A 153 19.20 36.93 -43.21
C TYR A 153 18.98 36.42 -44.65
N TRP A 154 18.57 35.17 -44.86
CA TRP A 154 18.40 34.61 -46.21
C TRP A 154 17.24 35.25 -47.01
N PRO A 155 16.00 35.34 -46.49
CA PRO A 155 14.87 35.92 -47.24
C PRO A 155 15.06 37.40 -47.56
N ILE A 156 15.70 38.13 -46.64
CA ILE A 156 16.01 39.57 -46.76
C ILE A 156 16.96 39.81 -47.96
N LYS A 157 17.88 38.88 -48.24
CA LYS A 157 18.78 38.94 -49.41
C LYS A 157 18.08 38.61 -50.73
N GLU A 158 17.10 37.71 -50.71
CA GLU A 158 16.35 37.30 -51.91
C GLU A 158 15.30 38.34 -52.34
N SER A 159 14.81 39.16 -51.39
CA SER A 159 13.72 40.13 -51.62
C SER A 159 14.18 41.59 -51.84
N LEU A 160 15.45 41.93 -51.63
CA LEU A 160 15.98 43.30 -51.78
C LEU A 160 17.00 43.40 -52.91
N SER A 161 16.95 44.48 -53.68
CA SER A 161 17.95 44.71 -54.73
C SER A 161 19.32 45.03 -54.09
N PRO A 162 20.45 44.63 -54.70
CA PRO A 162 21.81 44.85 -54.14
C PRO A 162 22.14 46.32 -53.80
N GLN A 163 21.37 47.27 -54.31
CA GLN A 163 21.57 48.71 -54.18
C GLN A 163 20.84 49.31 -52.96
N GLU A 164 19.93 48.59 -52.33
CA GLU A 164 19.10 49.07 -51.20
C GLU A 164 19.64 48.66 -49.81
N LEU A 165 20.73 47.89 -49.78
CA LEU A 165 21.31 47.36 -48.55
C LEU A 165 22.42 48.29 -48.00
N PRO A 166 22.37 48.72 -46.72
CA PRO A 166 23.44 49.52 -46.13
C PRO A 166 24.79 48.77 -46.17
N PRO A 167 25.94 49.46 -46.41
CA PRO A 167 27.25 48.82 -46.62
C PRO A 167 27.69 47.85 -45.51
N ARG A 168 27.28 48.11 -44.26
CA ARG A 168 27.54 47.25 -43.09
C ARG A 168 26.92 45.86 -43.20
N TYR A 169 25.83 45.74 -43.96
CA TYR A 169 25.14 44.49 -44.19
C TYR A 169 25.70 43.75 -45.41
N TYR A 170 26.07 44.46 -46.48
CA TYR A 170 26.59 43.87 -47.72
C TYR A 170 27.87 43.03 -47.51
N TYR A 171 28.77 43.48 -46.63
CA TYR A 171 30.00 42.74 -46.28
C TYR A 171 29.76 41.47 -45.45
N SER A 172 28.65 41.39 -44.73
CA SER A 172 28.27 40.19 -43.97
C SER A 172 27.40 39.22 -44.80
N PHE A 173 26.71 39.73 -45.83
CA PHE A 173 25.74 39.02 -46.68
C PHE A 173 26.36 38.10 -47.77
N SER A 174 27.64 38.25 -48.11
CA SER A 174 28.31 37.42 -49.13
C SER A 174 28.84 36.08 -48.61
N LYS A 175 28.88 35.87 -47.29
CA LYS A 175 29.51 34.70 -46.65
C LYS A 175 28.60 33.48 -46.40
N VAL A 176 27.30 33.51 -46.70
CA VAL A 176 26.36 32.41 -46.35
C VAL A 176 25.40 32.07 -47.49
N THR A 177 25.87 31.93 -48.73
CA THR A 177 24.98 31.53 -49.84
C THR A 177 25.42 30.30 -50.63
N THR A 178 26.71 30.01 -50.74
CA THR A 178 27.20 28.81 -51.49
C THR A 178 27.62 27.66 -50.56
N LEU A 179 27.85 26.45 -51.09
CA LEU A 179 28.44 25.34 -50.32
C LEU A 179 29.84 25.72 -49.77
N ALA A 180 30.61 26.51 -50.53
CA ALA A 180 31.89 27.08 -50.09
C ALA A 180 31.74 28.15 -48.99
N SER A 181 30.62 28.88 -48.96
CA SER A 181 30.26 29.80 -47.88
C SER A 181 29.93 29.09 -46.57
N PHE A 182 29.27 27.93 -46.62
CA PHE A 182 29.03 27.07 -45.44
C PHE A 182 30.37 26.62 -44.81
N LEU A 183 31.35 26.28 -45.66
CA LEU A 183 32.72 25.97 -45.24
C LEU A 183 33.51 27.20 -44.73
N ASN A 184 33.03 28.42 -44.96
CA ASN A 184 33.64 29.66 -44.42
C ASN A 184 33.04 30.09 -43.07
N LEU A 185 32.02 29.37 -42.56
CA LEU A 185 31.52 29.51 -41.19
C LEU A 185 32.40 28.76 -40.16
N ASN A 186 33.57 28.27 -40.57
CA ASN A 186 34.48 27.50 -39.72
C ASN A 186 34.72 28.14 -38.35
N SER A 187 34.90 29.46 -38.26
CA SER A 187 35.11 30.11 -36.95
C SER A 187 33.92 29.93 -36.00
N LEU A 188 32.69 30.00 -36.51
CA LEU A 188 31.48 29.97 -35.70
C LEU A 188 31.06 28.53 -35.36
N VAL A 189 31.20 27.61 -36.32
CA VAL A 189 31.01 26.17 -36.11
C VAL A 189 32.11 25.58 -35.22
N ALA A 190 33.37 26.01 -35.37
CA ALA A 190 34.46 25.69 -34.44
C ALA A 190 34.13 26.14 -33.02
N THR A 191 33.62 27.37 -32.88
CA THR A 191 33.25 27.90 -31.57
C THR A 191 32.16 27.04 -30.92
N ALA A 192 31.12 26.63 -31.68
CA ALA A 192 30.06 25.76 -31.17
C ALA A 192 30.58 24.37 -30.73
N TYR A 193 31.36 23.68 -31.57
CA TYR A 193 31.97 22.39 -31.20
C TYR A 193 33.02 22.51 -30.10
N GLY A 194 33.74 23.63 -30.02
CA GLY A 194 34.68 23.92 -28.96
C GLY A 194 33.99 24.09 -27.60
N ILE A 195 32.85 24.80 -27.57
CA ILE A 195 32.02 24.90 -26.37
C ILE A 195 31.40 23.54 -26.02
N ALA A 196 30.88 22.79 -26.99
CA ALA A 196 30.33 21.45 -26.75
C ALA A 196 31.39 20.48 -26.20
N ALA A 197 32.59 20.44 -26.80
CA ALA A 197 33.71 19.64 -26.33
C ALA A 197 34.17 20.06 -24.94
N GLY A 198 34.28 21.37 -24.67
CA GLY A 198 34.59 21.89 -23.35
C GLY A 198 33.55 21.46 -22.30
N THR A 199 32.27 21.58 -22.64
CA THR A 199 31.15 21.18 -21.78
C THR A 199 31.23 19.68 -21.45
N ASP A 200 31.43 18.84 -22.46
CA ASP A 200 31.57 17.39 -22.30
C ASP A 200 32.79 17.01 -21.46
N VAL A 201 33.95 17.65 -21.67
CA VAL A 201 35.16 17.41 -20.87
C VAL A 201 34.93 17.84 -19.43
N ILE A 202 34.25 18.95 -19.18
CA ILE A 202 33.93 19.41 -17.81
C ILE A 202 32.94 18.45 -17.15
N LEU A 203 31.90 18.00 -17.85
CA LEU A 203 30.94 17.02 -17.34
C LEU A 203 31.64 15.70 -17.02
N ALA A 204 32.44 15.17 -17.96
CA ALA A 204 33.20 13.94 -17.78
C ALA A 204 34.24 14.06 -16.66
N ALA A 205 35.00 15.16 -16.58
CA ALA A 205 35.99 15.39 -15.54
C ALA A 205 35.33 15.57 -14.16
N THR A 206 34.21 16.29 -14.08
CA THR A 206 33.42 16.44 -12.85
C THR A 206 32.98 15.08 -12.34
N LEU A 207 32.40 14.26 -13.22
CA LEU A 207 32.00 12.90 -12.91
C LEU A 207 33.21 12.07 -12.46
N VAL A 208 34.33 12.11 -13.20
CA VAL A 208 35.56 11.38 -12.83
C VAL A 208 36.13 11.83 -11.49
N VAL A 209 36.15 13.12 -11.17
CA VAL A 209 36.68 13.64 -9.89
C VAL A 209 35.80 13.23 -8.73
N VAL A 210 34.48 13.36 -8.87
CA VAL A 210 33.50 12.88 -7.89
C VAL A 210 33.72 11.38 -7.64
N LEU A 211 33.84 10.59 -8.71
CA LEU A 211 34.02 9.14 -8.64
C LEU A 211 35.40 8.71 -8.13
N HIS A 212 36.46 9.45 -8.45
CA HIS A 212 37.82 9.14 -8.02
C HIS A 212 38.04 9.43 -6.54
N ARG A 213 37.46 10.52 -6.01
CA ARG A 213 37.47 10.80 -4.56
C ARG A 213 36.70 9.74 -3.76
N CYS A 214 35.70 9.09 -4.36
CA CYS A 214 35.01 7.93 -3.77
C CYS A 214 35.84 6.63 -3.84
N ARG A 215 36.88 6.57 -4.68
CA ARG A 215 37.61 5.33 -5.01
C ARG A 215 38.87 5.09 -4.19
N ILE A 216 39.33 6.06 -3.40
CA ILE A 216 40.63 5.98 -2.70
C ILE A 216 40.60 4.99 -1.52
N ASP A 217 39.44 4.59 -0.99
CA ASP A 217 39.37 3.70 0.19
C ASP A 217 38.75 2.30 -0.04
N VAL A 218 38.26 1.96 -1.24
CA VAL A 218 37.65 0.64 -1.48
C VAL A 218 38.64 -0.32 -2.14
N ARG A 219 39.65 -0.79 -1.38
CA ARG A 219 40.45 -1.97 -1.76
C ARG A 219 39.72 -3.24 -1.36
N GLY A 220 38.95 -3.83 -2.28
CA GLY A 220 38.42 -5.19 -2.09
C GLY A 220 37.30 -5.58 -3.04
N LYS A 221 37.64 -6.41 -4.03
CA LYS A 221 36.79 -7.14 -4.99
C LYS A 221 35.84 -6.28 -5.86
N THR A 222 36.13 -6.33 -7.15
CA THR A 222 35.35 -5.88 -8.31
C THR A 222 33.88 -6.29 -8.24
N ASP A 223 33.02 -5.39 -8.75
CA ASP A 223 31.56 -5.47 -8.95
C ASP A 223 30.67 -4.81 -7.89
N THR A 224 30.66 -3.47 -7.89
CA THR A 224 29.64 -2.65 -7.21
C THR A 224 28.68 -2.02 -8.23
N VAL A 225 27.41 -1.78 -7.84
CA VAL A 225 26.46 -0.92 -8.59
C VAL A 225 27.09 0.42 -8.95
N LEU A 226 27.93 0.95 -8.05
CA LEU A 226 28.77 2.11 -8.29
C LEU A 226 29.74 1.89 -9.47
N ALA A 227 30.44 0.75 -9.57
CA ALA A 227 31.29 0.45 -10.74
C ALA A 227 30.49 0.36 -12.06
N ILE A 228 29.23 -0.07 -12.01
CA ILE A 228 28.34 -0.12 -13.16
C ILE A 228 27.88 1.28 -13.55
N LEU A 229 27.39 2.08 -12.60
CA LEU A 229 27.07 3.51 -12.79
C LEU A 229 28.28 4.30 -13.29
N ILE A 230 29.45 4.10 -12.70
CA ILE A 230 30.75 4.65 -13.13
C ILE A 230 31.02 4.24 -14.57
N LYS A 231 30.93 2.94 -14.89
CA LYS A 231 31.22 2.43 -16.24
C LYS A 231 30.26 3.02 -17.27
N TYR A 232 28.96 3.09 -16.97
CA TYR A 232 27.97 3.65 -17.89
C TYR A 232 28.09 5.17 -18.03
N THR A 233 28.24 5.90 -16.93
CA THR A 233 28.33 7.37 -16.93
C THR A 233 29.68 7.90 -17.46
N ILE A 234 30.81 7.25 -17.15
CA ILE A 234 32.11 7.61 -17.72
C ILE A 234 32.18 7.22 -19.19
N ASN A 235 31.76 6.00 -19.57
CA ASN A 235 31.85 5.60 -20.98
C ASN A 235 30.94 6.44 -21.86
N THR A 236 29.77 6.88 -21.38
CA THR A 236 28.87 7.72 -22.17
C THR A 236 29.40 9.14 -22.34
N GLY A 237 29.82 9.82 -21.26
CA GLY A 237 30.36 11.19 -21.34
C GLY A 237 31.72 11.28 -22.04
N LEU A 238 32.58 10.26 -21.90
CA LEU A 238 33.85 10.21 -22.62
C LEU A 238 33.61 9.97 -24.12
N LEU A 239 32.68 9.08 -24.47
CA LEU A 239 32.39 8.74 -25.86
C LEU A 239 31.78 9.92 -26.64
N THR A 240 30.91 10.73 -26.02
CA THR A 240 30.40 11.96 -26.65
C THR A 240 31.49 13.02 -26.79
N SER A 241 32.39 13.15 -25.80
CA SER A 241 33.49 14.11 -25.83
C SER A 241 34.45 13.86 -26.99
N VAL A 242 34.75 12.60 -27.31
CA VAL A 242 35.64 12.23 -28.42
C VAL A 242 35.05 12.69 -29.75
N GLY A 243 33.74 12.52 -29.96
CA GLY A 243 33.07 12.98 -31.18
C GLY A 243 33.18 14.50 -31.36
N SER A 244 32.87 15.26 -30.31
CA SER A 244 32.90 16.73 -30.34
C SER A 244 34.32 17.30 -30.47
N VAL A 245 35.32 16.69 -29.80
CA VAL A 245 36.74 17.07 -29.90
C VAL A 245 37.29 16.80 -31.29
N LEU A 246 37.01 15.63 -31.88
CA LEU A 246 37.48 15.31 -33.23
C LEU A 246 36.83 16.22 -34.27
N ALA A 247 35.53 16.48 -34.16
CA ALA A 247 34.85 17.45 -35.02
C ALA A 247 35.48 18.84 -34.93
N PHE A 248 35.82 19.31 -33.71
CA PHE A 248 36.51 20.58 -33.49
C PHE A 248 37.91 20.61 -34.11
N ILE A 249 38.74 19.58 -33.88
CA ILE A 249 40.11 19.51 -34.40
C ILE A 249 40.13 19.52 -35.93
N PHE A 250 39.34 18.66 -36.57
CA PHE A 250 39.33 18.56 -38.03
C PHE A 250 38.87 19.85 -38.70
N LEU A 251 37.98 20.59 -38.05
CA LEU A 251 37.48 21.87 -38.54
C LEU A 251 38.50 23.02 -38.41
N LEU A 252 39.46 22.91 -37.48
CA LEU A 252 40.59 23.84 -37.35
C LEU A 252 41.79 23.47 -38.24
N VAL A 253 42.13 22.19 -38.31
CA VAL A 253 43.35 21.70 -38.99
C VAL A 253 43.15 21.59 -40.50
N LEU A 254 41.95 21.18 -40.94
CA LEU A 254 41.63 21.01 -42.36
C LEU A 254 40.42 21.87 -42.75
N PRO A 255 40.56 23.22 -42.70
CA PRO A 255 39.47 24.12 -43.02
C PRO A 255 39.05 23.95 -44.48
N GLY A 256 37.75 23.73 -44.71
CA GLY A 256 37.21 23.59 -46.07
C GLY A 256 36.95 22.15 -46.54
N ASN A 257 37.12 21.14 -45.68
CA ASN A 257 36.77 19.75 -45.99
C ASN A 257 35.49 19.29 -45.27
N PHE A 258 34.96 18.11 -45.62
CA PHE A 258 33.76 17.53 -45.01
C PHE A 258 34.03 16.49 -43.90
N ILE A 259 35.30 16.30 -43.51
CA ILE A 259 35.66 15.26 -42.53
C ILE A 259 35.01 15.56 -41.16
N PHE A 260 34.93 16.83 -40.78
CA PHE A 260 34.25 17.22 -39.54
C PHE A 260 32.75 16.86 -39.54
N CYS A 261 32.07 16.92 -40.70
CA CYS A 261 30.67 16.51 -40.83
C CYS A 261 30.50 15.03 -40.50
N GLY A 262 31.48 14.20 -40.90
CA GLY A 262 31.48 12.77 -40.56
C GLY A 262 31.48 12.53 -39.04
N PHE A 263 32.36 13.21 -38.31
CA PHE A 263 32.40 13.12 -36.84
C PHE A 263 31.18 13.75 -36.17
N SER A 264 30.62 14.82 -36.73
CA SER A 264 29.37 15.43 -36.28
C SER A 264 28.19 14.45 -36.38
N ILE A 265 28.02 13.76 -37.52
CA ILE A 265 26.96 12.77 -37.74
C ILE A 265 27.02 11.67 -36.69
N ILE A 266 28.21 11.11 -36.46
CA ILE A 266 28.42 10.03 -35.49
C ILE A 266 28.23 10.56 -34.06
N GLY A 267 28.86 11.69 -33.71
CA GLY A 267 28.79 12.30 -32.39
C GLY A 267 27.35 12.59 -31.95
N THR A 268 26.52 13.11 -32.86
CA THR A 268 25.12 13.44 -32.59
C THR A 268 24.29 12.19 -32.24
N LYS A 269 24.61 11.04 -32.84
CA LYS A 269 23.96 9.75 -32.52
C LYS A 269 24.43 9.20 -31.17
N LEU A 270 25.68 9.46 -30.79
CA LEU A 270 26.22 9.05 -29.50
C LEU A 270 25.54 9.76 -28.33
N TYR A 271 25.17 11.05 -28.47
CA TYR A 271 24.38 11.76 -27.45
C TYR A 271 23.01 11.13 -27.20
N GLY A 272 22.26 10.81 -28.26
CA GLY A 272 20.95 10.16 -28.14
C GLY A 272 21.05 8.77 -27.50
N ASN A 273 22.00 7.95 -27.95
CA ASN A 273 22.23 6.62 -27.37
C ASN A 273 22.64 6.67 -25.89
N SER A 274 23.44 7.67 -25.50
CA SER A 274 23.94 7.81 -24.13
C SER A 274 22.83 8.09 -23.12
N VAL A 275 21.90 9.00 -23.45
CA VAL A 275 20.78 9.34 -22.58
C VAL A 275 19.79 8.19 -22.45
N LEU A 276 19.44 7.53 -23.57
CA LEU A 276 18.52 6.40 -23.55
C LEU A 276 19.09 5.20 -22.79
N ALA A 277 20.39 4.93 -22.92
CA ALA A 277 21.04 3.81 -22.24
C ALA A 277 20.99 4.00 -20.73
N MET A 278 21.20 5.24 -20.28
CA MET A 278 21.10 5.63 -18.89
C MET A 278 19.65 5.51 -18.36
N LEU A 279 18.63 5.98 -19.09
CA LEU A 279 17.22 5.82 -18.69
C LEU A 279 16.81 4.35 -18.58
N ASN A 280 17.27 3.52 -19.51
CA ASN A 280 16.95 2.09 -19.58
C ASN A 280 17.67 1.25 -18.52
N SER A 281 18.79 1.75 -17.97
CA SER A 281 19.55 1.04 -16.92
C SER A 281 18.88 1.02 -15.54
N ARG A 282 17.83 1.83 -15.31
CA ARG A 282 17.13 1.93 -14.00
C ARG A 282 16.60 0.60 -13.50
N HIS A 283 15.93 -0.18 -14.35
CA HIS A 283 15.41 -1.49 -13.98
C HIS A 283 16.50 -2.45 -13.46
N TYR A 284 17.67 -2.47 -14.12
CA TYR A 284 18.81 -3.27 -13.70
C TYR A 284 19.43 -2.76 -12.38
N MET A 285 19.44 -1.45 -12.16
CA MET A 285 19.87 -0.88 -10.89
C MET A 285 18.89 -1.22 -9.77
N ASN A 286 17.58 -1.13 -10.02
CA ASN A 286 16.55 -1.44 -9.04
C ASN A 286 16.64 -2.90 -8.61
N SER A 287 16.80 -3.85 -9.53
CA SER A 287 16.95 -5.26 -9.15
C SER A 287 18.23 -5.55 -8.35
N ARG A 288 19.39 -5.06 -8.79
CA ARG A 288 20.67 -5.27 -8.10
C ARG A 288 20.76 -4.57 -6.74
N LEU A 289 20.28 -3.32 -6.66
CA LEU A 289 20.18 -2.62 -5.39
C LEU A 289 19.26 -3.40 -4.47
N MET A 290 18.07 -3.81 -4.94
CA MET A 290 17.11 -4.50 -4.09
C MET A 290 17.58 -5.89 -3.63
N ASP A 291 18.39 -6.59 -4.44
CA ASP A 291 19.09 -7.82 -4.04
C ASP A 291 20.08 -7.56 -2.90
N ASP A 292 20.94 -6.55 -3.04
CA ASP A 292 21.88 -6.12 -2.00
C ASP A 292 21.14 -5.53 -0.78
N PHE A 293 19.96 -4.95 -1.02
CA PHE A 293 19.14 -4.36 0.01
C PHE A 293 18.47 -5.41 0.86
N THR A 294 18.02 -6.56 0.32
CA THR A 294 17.19 -7.60 1.01
C THR A 294 17.15 -7.39 2.52
N PRO A 295 16.34 -6.41 2.98
CA PRO A 295 16.58 -5.78 4.29
C PRO A 295 16.22 -6.73 5.40
N SER A 296 15.45 -7.76 5.08
CA SER A 296 15.24 -8.91 5.93
C SER A 296 16.57 -9.37 6.52
N GLU A 297 17.64 -9.70 5.80
CA GLU A 297 18.87 -10.18 6.49
C GLU A 297 19.60 -9.12 7.32
N VAL A 298 19.68 -7.85 6.92
CA VAL A 298 20.42 -6.80 7.65
C VAL A 298 19.62 -6.25 8.84
N ILE A 299 18.32 -6.02 8.66
CA ILE A 299 17.38 -5.62 9.72
C ILE A 299 17.18 -6.80 10.68
N ILE A 300 16.99 -8.04 10.18
CA ILE A 300 16.94 -9.25 11.04
C ILE A 300 18.28 -9.45 11.75
N ARG A 301 19.45 -9.25 11.12
CA ARG A 301 20.74 -9.33 11.84
C ARG A 301 20.87 -8.22 12.87
N SER A 302 20.41 -7.01 12.61
CA SER A 302 20.35 -5.93 13.61
C SER A 302 19.44 -6.31 14.79
N ILE A 303 18.28 -6.88 14.51
CA ILE A 303 17.30 -7.34 15.52
C ILE A 303 17.83 -8.57 16.29
N ARG A 304 18.49 -9.52 15.64
CA ARG A 304 19.02 -10.77 16.22
C ARG A 304 20.36 -10.61 16.93
N SER A 305 21.33 -9.90 16.33
CA SER A 305 22.69 -9.73 16.89
C SER A 305 22.73 -8.93 18.20
N GLN A 306 21.65 -8.24 18.56
CA GLN A 306 21.54 -7.47 19.80
C GLN A 306 20.64 -8.13 20.86
N ARG A 307 20.09 -9.32 20.59
CA ARG A 307 19.32 -10.13 21.56
C ARG A 307 20.13 -11.27 22.17
N GLU A 308 21.33 -11.57 21.67
CA GLU A 308 22.24 -12.48 22.37
C GLU A 308 22.99 -11.73 23.48
N PRO A 309 22.86 -12.13 24.77
CA PRO A 309 23.80 -11.70 25.77
C PRO A 309 25.17 -12.21 25.37
N SER A 310 26.19 -11.36 25.45
CA SER A 310 27.59 -11.72 25.22
C SER A 310 28.05 -12.82 26.19
N MET A 311 27.74 -14.08 25.88
CA MET A 311 28.51 -15.22 26.38
C MET A 311 29.80 -15.24 25.57
N ALA A 312 30.79 -14.52 26.09
CA ALA A 312 32.17 -14.72 25.72
C ALA A 312 32.51 -16.20 25.97
N TRP A 313 32.49 -17.01 24.93
CA TRP A 313 33.10 -18.33 24.96
C TRP A 313 34.61 -18.13 25.05
N ASN A 314 35.06 -18.13 26.29
CA ASN A 314 36.44 -18.25 26.65
C ASN A 314 36.85 -19.70 26.38
N THR A 315 37.27 -20.00 25.15
CA THR A 315 37.94 -21.26 24.83
C THR A 315 39.23 -20.98 24.08
N SER A 316 40.28 -20.80 24.88
CA SER A 316 41.65 -21.08 24.49
C SER A 316 41.80 -22.55 24.11
N ALA A 317 41.78 -22.86 22.82
CA ALA A 317 42.37 -24.08 22.29
C ALA A 317 42.66 -23.90 20.80
N ARG A 318 43.92 -23.58 20.47
CA ARG A 318 44.49 -23.92 19.16
C ARG A 318 44.77 -25.42 19.16
N PRO A 319 44.42 -26.12 18.07
CA PRO A 319 45.25 -27.23 17.61
C PRO A 319 46.00 -26.83 16.35
N THR A 320 47.26 -27.21 16.38
CA THR A 320 48.31 -27.02 15.39
C THR A 320 48.05 -27.74 14.07
N ASP A 321 48.54 -27.07 13.03
CA ASP A 321 48.98 -27.55 11.73
C ASP A 321 49.40 -29.04 11.64
N LYS A 322 48.91 -29.74 10.61
CA LYS A 322 49.69 -30.66 9.76
C LYS A 322 48.87 -31.09 8.53
N GLY A 323 49.49 -30.95 7.36
CA GLY A 323 48.85 -30.95 6.05
C GLY A 323 48.37 -32.29 5.49
N GLN A 324 47.70 -32.23 4.34
CA GLN A 324 48.08 -32.95 3.12
C GLN A 324 47.20 -32.52 1.92
N ASP A 325 47.86 -32.46 0.77
CA ASP A 325 47.35 -32.09 -0.55
C ASP A 325 46.15 -32.92 -1.04
N ALA A 326 45.13 -32.26 -1.59
CA ALA A 326 44.14 -32.87 -2.48
C ALA A 326 43.67 -31.85 -3.55
N PRO A 327 43.45 -32.26 -4.81
CA PRO A 327 43.28 -31.35 -5.94
C PRO A 327 41.87 -30.75 -6.00
N TYR A 328 41.82 -29.53 -6.55
CA TYR A 328 40.63 -28.74 -6.86
C TYR A 328 39.48 -29.59 -7.46
N ARG A 329 38.39 -29.74 -6.69
CA ARG A 329 37.05 -30.05 -7.20
C ARG A 329 36.29 -28.75 -7.36
N GLU A 330 35.70 -28.54 -8.53
CA GLU A 330 34.76 -27.46 -8.80
C GLU A 330 33.69 -27.39 -7.70
N LEU A 331 33.63 -26.26 -6.99
CA LEU A 331 32.56 -25.92 -6.07
C LEU A 331 31.30 -25.67 -6.90
N GLN A 332 30.41 -26.66 -6.94
CA GLN A 332 29.01 -26.39 -7.24
C GLN A 332 28.48 -25.37 -6.22
N PRO A 333 27.61 -24.42 -6.64
CA PRO A 333 26.96 -23.53 -5.69
C PRO A 333 26.20 -24.35 -4.66
N PRO A 334 26.11 -23.89 -3.39
CA PRO A 334 25.34 -24.61 -2.38
C PRO A 334 23.90 -24.75 -2.89
N PRO A 335 23.24 -25.91 -2.66
CA PRO A 335 21.85 -26.06 -3.04
C PRO A 335 21.05 -24.94 -2.36
N GLN A 336 20.34 -24.17 -3.18
CA GLN A 336 19.35 -23.21 -2.70
C GLN A 336 18.44 -23.96 -1.75
N LEU A 337 18.44 -23.55 -0.47
CA LEU A 337 17.52 -24.06 0.52
C LEU A 337 16.14 -23.47 0.17
N VAL A 338 15.48 -24.07 -0.82
CA VAL A 338 14.05 -23.90 -1.03
C VAL A 338 13.40 -24.57 0.16
N VAL A 339 13.02 -23.78 1.15
CA VAL A 339 12.12 -24.24 2.21
C VAL A 339 10.78 -24.47 1.54
N LYS A 340 10.59 -25.66 0.96
CA LYS A 340 9.26 -26.20 0.69
C LYS A 340 8.63 -26.49 2.05
N PHE A 341 7.52 -25.81 2.32
CA PHE A 341 6.61 -26.22 3.37
C PHE A 341 5.91 -27.48 2.87
N ASP A 342 6.50 -28.64 3.09
CA ASP A 342 5.78 -29.90 3.01
C ASP A 342 5.16 -30.15 4.39
N PRO A 343 3.83 -30.37 4.48
CA PRO A 343 3.20 -30.79 5.73
C PRO A 343 3.80 -32.14 6.17
N PRO A 344 3.83 -32.44 7.48
CA PRO A 344 4.58 -33.58 8.00
C PRO A 344 4.14 -34.90 7.36
N GLU A 345 5.08 -35.57 6.70
CA GLU A 345 4.96 -36.95 6.21
C GLU A 345 4.83 -37.89 7.42
N ASN A 346 3.59 -38.11 7.88
CA ASN A 346 3.06 -39.35 8.48
C ASN A 346 1.67 -39.10 9.09
N MET A 347 0.67 -38.83 8.26
CA MET A 347 -0.74 -39.03 8.64
C MET A 347 -1.49 -39.59 7.44
N THR A 348 -1.89 -40.85 7.60
CA THR A 348 -2.74 -41.60 6.66
C THR A 348 -4.12 -40.96 6.57
N ASP A 349 -4.45 -40.44 5.38
CA ASP A 349 -5.75 -40.48 4.72
C ASP A 349 -7.01 -40.23 5.58
N SER A 350 -7.08 -39.04 6.18
CA SER A 350 -8.31 -38.29 6.55
C SER A 350 -7.93 -36.89 7.02
N THR A 351 -7.30 -36.09 6.15
CA THR A 351 -7.00 -34.68 6.46
C THR A 351 -8.30 -33.90 6.59
N ILE A 352 -8.70 -33.59 7.83
CA ILE A 352 -9.67 -32.55 8.13
C ILE A 352 -9.10 -31.24 7.56
N HIS A 353 -9.65 -30.77 6.45
CA HIS A 353 -9.35 -29.43 5.94
C HIS A 353 -9.95 -28.42 6.91
N LEU A 354 -9.11 -27.83 7.76
CA LEU A 354 -9.50 -26.75 8.65
C LEU A 354 -9.73 -25.49 7.82
N THR A 355 -10.93 -24.90 7.93
CA THR A 355 -11.32 -23.67 7.25
C THR A 355 -12.00 -22.74 8.25
N PHE A 356 -11.59 -21.47 8.27
CA PHE A 356 -12.26 -20.44 9.07
C PHE A 356 -13.37 -19.76 8.27
N PRO A 357 -14.48 -19.35 8.91
CA PRO A 357 -15.56 -18.63 8.25
C PRO A 357 -15.11 -17.24 7.80
N SER A 358 -15.71 -16.77 6.71
CA SER A 358 -15.39 -15.48 6.08
C SER A 358 -16.44 -14.42 6.43
N PRO A 359 -16.04 -13.17 6.74
CA PRO A 359 -16.98 -12.07 6.96
C PRO A 359 -17.67 -11.58 5.68
N PHE A 360 -17.17 -11.98 4.51
CA PHE A 360 -17.68 -11.56 3.21
C PHE A 360 -18.79 -12.50 2.70
N ASP A 361 -19.06 -13.58 3.43
CA ASP A 361 -20.12 -14.54 3.13
C ASP A 361 -21.25 -14.37 4.16
N PHE A 362 -22.50 -14.56 3.72
CA PHE A 362 -23.66 -14.56 4.62
C PHE A 362 -23.55 -15.71 5.62
N GLN A 363 -23.47 -15.40 6.91
CA GLN A 363 -23.36 -16.42 7.95
C GLN A 363 -24.76 -16.91 8.33
N GLU A 364 -25.06 -18.17 8.02
CA GLU A 364 -26.33 -18.79 8.39
C GLU A 364 -26.44 -18.93 9.91
N ARG A 365 -27.48 -18.34 10.49
CA ARG A 365 -27.72 -18.35 11.93
C ARG A 365 -29.20 -18.28 12.26
N GLU A 366 -29.60 -19.03 13.30
CA GLU A 366 -30.91 -18.86 13.90
C GLU A 366 -31.01 -17.49 14.59
N PRO A 367 -32.16 -16.81 14.48
CA PRO A 367 -32.37 -15.52 15.14
C PRO A 367 -32.40 -15.68 16.66
N VAL A 368 -31.76 -14.76 17.37
CA VAL A 368 -31.77 -14.74 18.84
C VAL A 368 -33.06 -14.07 19.31
N THR A 369 -33.81 -14.73 20.19
CA THR A 369 -35.06 -14.17 20.74
C THR A 369 -34.78 -12.91 21.58
N VAL A 370 -35.76 -12.01 21.67
CA VAL A 370 -35.66 -10.81 22.55
C VAL A 370 -35.52 -11.20 24.01
N VAL A 371 -36.05 -12.37 24.42
CA VAL A 371 -35.89 -12.93 25.77
C VAL A 371 -34.43 -13.27 26.04
N GLU A 372 -33.78 -14.01 25.14
CA GLU A 372 -32.36 -14.31 25.30
C GLU A 372 -31.48 -13.06 25.20
N ARG A 373 -31.81 -12.10 24.31
CA ARG A 373 -31.10 -10.82 24.23
C ARG A 373 -31.16 -10.05 25.56
N ARG A 374 -32.32 -9.99 26.22
CA ARG A 374 -32.45 -9.44 27.59
C ARG A 374 -31.53 -10.18 28.55
N MET A 375 -31.54 -11.52 28.53
CA MET A 375 -30.69 -12.33 29.44
C MET A 375 -29.21 -12.02 29.23
N ARG A 376 -28.76 -11.86 27.98
CA ARG A 376 -27.38 -11.45 27.64
C ARG A 376 -27.05 -10.05 28.15
N ILE A 377 -27.96 -9.08 28.03
CA ILE A 377 -27.78 -7.71 28.55
C ILE A 377 -27.65 -7.72 30.09
N MET A 378 -28.52 -8.44 30.79
CA MET A 378 -28.43 -8.58 32.24
C MET A 378 -27.11 -9.24 32.68
N SER A 379 -26.69 -10.31 31.98
CA SER A 379 -25.40 -10.97 32.19
C SER A 379 -24.22 -10.01 31.96
N PHE A 380 -24.30 -9.15 30.94
CA PHE A 380 -23.29 -8.14 30.64
C PHE A 380 -23.13 -7.14 31.80
N TYR A 381 -24.22 -6.60 32.36
CA TYR A 381 -24.14 -5.69 33.50
C TYR A 381 -23.54 -6.32 34.75
N VAL A 382 -23.74 -7.63 34.98
CA VAL A 382 -23.04 -8.35 36.05
C VAL A 382 -21.54 -8.42 35.77
N ARG A 383 -21.15 -8.75 34.52
CA ARG A 383 -19.74 -8.86 34.12
C ARG A 383 -18.97 -7.54 34.17
N MET A 384 -19.66 -6.41 34.11
CA MET A 384 -19.07 -5.08 34.33
C MET A 384 -18.76 -4.78 35.80
N LYS A 385 -19.36 -5.49 36.75
CA LYS A 385 -19.07 -5.29 38.17
C LYS A 385 -17.66 -5.83 38.50
N PRO A 386 -16.87 -5.12 39.33
CA PRO A 386 -15.54 -5.59 39.73
C PRO A 386 -15.59 -6.96 40.40
N ASP A 387 -14.65 -7.85 40.06
CA ASP A 387 -14.50 -9.20 40.62
C ASP A 387 -15.79 -10.05 40.56
N TRP A 388 -16.63 -9.85 39.54
CA TRP A 388 -17.90 -10.54 39.40
C TRP A 388 -17.74 -12.08 39.43
N TRP A 389 -16.65 -12.60 38.88
CA TRP A 389 -16.35 -14.04 38.83
C TRP A 389 -16.12 -14.65 40.22
N ILE A 390 -15.71 -13.85 41.22
CA ILE A 390 -15.64 -14.29 42.62
C ILE A 390 -17.02 -14.16 43.25
N LYS A 391 -17.62 -12.98 43.09
CA LYS A 391 -18.86 -12.55 43.75
C LYS A 391 -20.10 -13.34 43.31
N VAL A 392 -20.10 -13.94 42.13
CA VAL A 392 -21.19 -14.81 41.65
C VAL A 392 -21.38 -16.06 42.52
N ASN A 393 -20.38 -16.43 43.33
CA ASN A 393 -20.47 -17.55 44.27
C ASN A 393 -21.01 -17.14 45.65
N ASP A 394 -21.21 -15.84 45.90
CA ASP A 394 -21.77 -15.32 47.14
C ASP A 394 -23.30 -15.19 47.02
N PRO A 395 -24.08 -15.97 47.78
CA PRO A 395 -25.54 -15.98 47.68
C PRO A 395 -26.18 -14.64 48.08
N GLU A 396 -25.58 -13.86 48.99
CA GLU A 396 -26.13 -12.56 49.40
C GLU A 396 -25.96 -11.53 48.29
N ILE A 397 -24.79 -11.55 47.62
CA ILE A 397 -24.52 -10.66 46.49
C ILE A 397 -25.41 -11.04 45.30
N VAL A 398 -25.54 -12.34 45.00
CA VAL A 398 -26.42 -12.82 43.93
C VAL A 398 -27.87 -12.42 44.18
N ALA A 399 -28.37 -12.55 45.41
CA ALA A 399 -29.72 -12.11 45.76
C ALA A 399 -29.93 -10.61 45.51
N LYS A 400 -28.92 -9.78 45.83
CA LYS A 400 -28.96 -8.34 45.54
C LYS A 400 -28.99 -8.06 44.03
N TRP A 401 -28.12 -8.70 43.25
CA TRP A 401 -28.10 -8.51 41.79
C TRP A 401 -29.39 -9.00 41.13
N ARG A 402 -30.01 -10.07 41.63
CA ARG A 402 -31.34 -10.50 41.18
C ARG A 402 -32.40 -9.42 41.42
N ALA A 403 -32.43 -8.83 42.61
CA ALA A 403 -33.37 -7.76 42.93
C ALA A 403 -33.16 -6.54 42.01
N GLU A 404 -31.90 -6.14 41.79
CA GLU A 404 -31.53 -5.06 40.84
C GLU A 404 -32.03 -5.38 39.41
N MET A 405 -31.86 -6.61 38.92
CA MET A 405 -32.34 -7.02 37.59
C MET A 405 -33.86 -6.97 37.45
N ILE A 406 -34.60 -7.42 38.48
CA ILE A 406 -36.06 -7.41 38.47
C ILE A 406 -36.59 -5.97 38.47
N GLU A 407 -35.98 -5.08 39.26
CA GLU A 407 -36.35 -3.67 39.31
C GLU A 407 -36.11 -2.98 37.96
N GLN A 408 -34.93 -3.18 37.37
CA GLN A 408 -34.58 -2.62 36.05
C GLN A 408 -35.46 -3.18 34.92
N ASP A 409 -35.79 -4.48 34.96
CA ASP A 409 -36.70 -5.09 33.99
C ASP A 409 -38.11 -4.50 34.09
N ALA A 410 -38.61 -4.27 35.32
CA ALA A 410 -39.92 -3.65 35.54
C ALA A 410 -39.99 -2.22 35.00
N GLU A 411 -38.92 -1.43 35.18
CA GLU A 411 -38.81 -0.08 34.61
C GLU A 411 -38.84 -0.11 33.08
N ALA A 412 -38.02 -0.97 32.46
CA ALA A 412 -37.98 -1.12 31.00
C ALA A 412 -39.33 -1.59 30.43
N LEU A 413 -40.04 -2.48 31.14
CA LEU A 413 -41.37 -2.95 30.76
C LEU A 413 -42.43 -1.84 30.82
N GLU A 414 -42.42 -1.02 31.86
CA GLU A 414 -43.36 0.11 31.94
C GLU A 414 -43.08 1.13 30.83
N GLU A 415 -41.81 1.40 30.53
CA GLU A 415 -41.43 2.34 29.47
C GLU A 415 -41.86 1.87 28.07
N LEU A 416 -41.57 0.61 27.74
CA LEU A 416 -41.72 0.04 26.39
C LEU A 416 -43.08 -0.63 26.17
N TRP A 417 -43.70 -1.16 27.22
CA TRP A 417 -44.93 -1.97 27.17
C TRP A 417 -46.03 -1.48 28.13
N GLY A 418 -45.87 -0.31 28.78
CA GLY A 418 -46.90 0.29 29.63
C GLY A 418 -48.10 0.84 28.84
N GLY A 419 -49.30 0.68 29.39
CA GLY A 419 -50.55 1.20 28.80
C GLY A 419 -50.85 0.68 27.38
N GLU A 420 -51.26 1.58 26.47
CA GLU A 420 -51.57 1.22 25.08
C GLU A 420 -50.35 0.80 24.25
N LYS A 421 -49.12 1.21 24.65
CA LYS A 421 -47.88 0.79 23.97
C LYS A 421 -47.69 -0.72 23.94
N ARG A 422 -48.33 -1.44 24.87
CA ARG A 422 -48.33 -2.91 24.91
C ARG A 422 -48.85 -3.52 23.61
N PHE A 423 -49.82 -2.86 23.00
CA PHE A 423 -50.52 -3.33 21.81
C PHE A 423 -49.96 -2.74 20.50
N GLU A 424 -49.10 -1.73 20.59
CA GLU A 424 -48.37 -1.21 19.44
C GLU A 424 -47.38 -2.28 18.94
N HIS A 425 -47.45 -2.65 17.67
CA HIS A 425 -46.55 -3.65 17.06
C HIS A 425 -46.09 -3.20 15.66
N GLY A 426 -46.10 -1.88 15.40
CA GLY A 426 -45.80 -1.30 14.08
C GLY A 426 -44.41 -1.66 13.55
N ASN A 427 -44.02 -1.08 12.41
CA ASN A 427 -42.78 -1.42 11.68
C ASN A 427 -41.45 -1.10 12.41
N GLY A 428 -41.47 -0.77 13.71
CA GLY A 428 -40.29 -0.49 14.52
C GLY A 428 -39.78 -1.71 15.30
N THR A 429 -38.56 -1.64 15.80
CA THR A 429 -37.96 -2.70 16.63
C THR A 429 -38.41 -2.57 18.08
N LYS A 430 -38.98 -3.62 18.68
CA LYS A 430 -39.14 -3.71 20.13
C LYS A 430 -37.94 -4.44 20.74
N PRO A 431 -37.02 -3.75 21.44
CA PRO A 431 -35.73 -4.33 21.84
C PRO A 431 -35.83 -5.23 23.08
N TRP A 432 -36.95 -5.17 23.81
CA TRP A 432 -37.14 -5.83 25.10
C TRP A 432 -38.39 -6.72 25.11
N PRO A 433 -38.39 -7.86 25.82
CA PRO A 433 -39.56 -8.74 25.96
C PRO A 433 -40.77 -8.01 26.55
N ARG A 434 -41.97 -8.50 26.25
CA ARG A 434 -43.25 -7.98 26.78
C ARG A 434 -43.51 -8.37 28.23
N ASP A 435 -43.00 -9.53 28.63
CA ASP A 435 -43.34 -10.17 29.89
C ASP A 435 -42.17 -10.08 30.88
N PRO A 436 -42.46 -9.97 32.20
CA PRO A 436 -41.45 -9.88 33.26
C PRO A 436 -40.41 -10.99 33.19
N VAL A 437 -39.19 -10.66 33.62
CA VAL A 437 -38.13 -11.65 33.84
C VAL A 437 -38.60 -12.69 34.86
N THR A 438 -38.36 -13.96 34.54
CA THR A 438 -38.80 -15.09 35.37
C THR A 438 -37.63 -15.65 36.20
N ASP A 439 -37.97 -16.42 37.23
CA ASP A 439 -36.95 -17.13 38.02
C ASP A 439 -36.15 -18.11 37.16
N ALA A 440 -36.77 -18.77 36.16
CA ALA A 440 -36.06 -19.67 35.25
C ALA A 440 -34.99 -18.95 34.43
N GLN A 441 -35.28 -17.74 33.95
CA GLN A 441 -34.31 -16.91 33.23
C GLN A 441 -33.19 -16.41 34.14
N LEU A 442 -33.51 -15.98 35.37
CA LEU A 442 -32.50 -15.59 36.36
C LEU A 442 -31.64 -16.79 36.76
N ASP A 443 -32.22 -17.97 36.96
CA ASP A 443 -31.50 -19.22 37.26
C ASP A 443 -30.51 -19.52 36.14
N TYR A 444 -30.95 -19.47 34.88
CA TYR A 444 -30.08 -19.67 33.72
C TYR A 444 -28.90 -18.69 33.70
N ILE A 445 -29.16 -17.39 33.85
CA ILE A 445 -28.12 -16.33 33.82
C ILE A 445 -27.06 -16.62 34.90
N PHE A 446 -27.49 -16.90 36.12
CA PHE A 446 -26.57 -17.08 37.24
C PHE A 446 -25.81 -18.41 37.19
N ASP A 447 -26.42 -19.47 36.69
CA ASP A 447 -25.73 -20.75 36.52
C ASP A 447 -24.73 -20.71 35.36
N GLN A 448 -25.06 -20.00 34.27
CA GLN A 448 -24.10 -19.69 33.21
C GLN A 448 -22.94 -18.83 33.75
N LEU A 449 -23.21 -17.78 34.51
CA LEU A 449 -22.16 -16.93 35.09
C LEU A 449 -21.23 -17.71 36.02
N LYS A 450 -21.74 -18.62 36.86
CA LYS A 450 -20.90 -19.51 37.69
C LYS A 450 -20.03 -20.42 36.83
N TYR A 451 -20.57 -20.96 35.75
CA TYR A 451 -19.81 -21.76 34.80
C TYR A 451 -18.68 -20.93 34.16
N GLU A 452 -18.99 -19.76 33.61
CA GLU A 452 -17.98 -18.89 32.99
C GLU A 452 -16.90 -18.42 33.99
N ALA A 453 -17.31 -18.11 35.22
CA ALA A 453 -16.37 -17.80 36.30
C ALA A 453 -15.39 -18.95 36.57
N SER A 454 -15.86 -20.21 36.52
CA SER A 454 -15.02 -21.40 36.68
C SER A 454 -14.07 -21.65 35.49
N ARG A 455 -14.36 -21.07 34.31
CA ARG A 455 -13.57 -21.20 33.08
C ARG A 455 -12.54 -20.08 32.88
N ARG A 456 -12.61 -19.04 33.72
CA ARG A 456 -11.64 -17.94 33.70
C ARG A 456 -10.22 -18.48 33.89
N ASP A 457 -9.31 -18.07 33.02
CA ASP A 457 -7.90 -18.41 33.14
C ASP A 457 -7.29 -17.59 34.29
N GLU A 458 -6.84 -18.25 35.36
CA GLU A 458 -6.25 -17.59 36.52
C GLU A 458 -4.95 -16.84 36.20
N ALA A 459 -4.15 -17.35 35.27
CA ALA A 459 -2.84 -16.80 34.93
C ALA A 459 -2.93 -15.58 34.01
N THR A 460 -3.85 -15.60 33.03
CA THR A 460 -4.02 -14.52 32.04
C THR A 460 -5.21 -13.59 32.33
N GLY A 461 -6.12 -14.03 33.19
CA GLY A 461 -7.37 -13.33 33.48
C GLY A 461 -8.38 -13.37 32.35
N ILE A 462 -8.19 -14.19 31.31
CA ILE A 462 -9.09 -14.28 30.16
C ILE A 462 -10.38 -15.00 30.53
N TYR A 463 -11.52 -14.41 30.15
CA TYR A 463 -12.85 -15.01 30.25
C TYR A 463 -13.71 -14.66 29.03
N ALA A 464 -14.77 -15.44 28.80
CA ALA A 464 -15.69 -15.22 27.68
C ALA A 464 -16.65 -14.05 27.97
N THR A 465 -17.05 -13.32 26.92
CA THR A 465 -18.08 -12.28 27.02
C THR A 465 -19.47 -12.86 26.80
N THR A 466 -20.50 -12.02 26.83
CA THR A 466 -21.88 -12.42 26.49
C THR A 466 -22.07 -12.62 25.00
N ILE A 467 -21.11 -12.18 24.20
CA ILE A 467 -21.05 -12.35 22.75
C ILE A 467 -20.27 -13.66 22.49
N PRO A 468 -20.88 -14.63 21.79
CA PRO A 468 -20.22 -15.89 21.49
C PRO A 468 -18.87 -15.69 20.82
N ARG A 469 -17.88 -16.52 21.16
CA ARG A 469 -16.51 -16.51 20.60
C ARG A 469 -15.70 -15.23 20.87
N VAL A 470 -16.20 -14.30 21.68
CA VAL A 470 -15.51 -13.08 22.05
C VAL A 470 -14.98 -13.21 23.47
N TYR A 471 -13.73 -12.79 23.66
CA TYR A 471 -13.01 -12.92 24.92
C TYR A 471 -12.45 -11.58 25.35
N GLU A 472 -12.41 -11.35 26.66
CA GLU A 472 -11.81 -10.15 27.24
C GLU A 472 -10.96 -10.44 28.48
N THR A 473 -10.13 -9.47 28.86
CA THR A 473 -9.33 -9.49 30.10
C THR A 473 -8.82 -8.07 30.40
N ARG A 474 -8.60 -7.77 31.68
CA ARG A 474 -7.99 -6.51 32.16
C ARG A 474 -6.58 -6.71 32.74
N SER A 475 -6.01 -7.91 32.61
CA SER A 475 -4.75 -8.27 33.28
C SER A 475 -3.70 -8.84 32.33
N LEU A 476 -3.97 -8.79 31.02
CA LEU A 476 -3.11 -9.40 30.00
C LEU A 476 -1.78 -8.68 29.82
N ILE A 477 -1.80 -7.35 29.93
CA ILE A 477 -0.65 -6.47 29.77
C ILE A 477 -0.19 -5.99 31.15
N PRO A 478 1.01 -6.38 31.63
CA PRO A 478 1.55 -5.89 32.88
C PRO A 478 1.81 -4.38 32.86
N SER A 479 1.67 -3.71 33.99
CA SER A 479 1.87 -2.25 34.12
C SER A 479 3.24 -1.77 33.62
N ALA A 480 4.30 -2.55 33.82
CA ALA A 480 5.62 -2.26 33.27
C ALA A 480 5.65 -2.24 31.73
N LEU A 481 4.97 -3.20 31.10
CA LEU A 481 4.87 -3.27 29.63
C LEU A 481 3.98 -2.15 29.07
N LYS A 482 2.90 -1.79 29.79
CA LYS A 482 2.09 -0.61 29.46
C LYS A 482 2.92 0.67 29.49
N ALA A 483 3.72 0.86 30.55
CA ALA A 483 4.59 2.03 30.66
C ALA A 483 5.64 2.09 29.54
N GLU A 484 6.24 0.95 29.18
CA GLU A 484 7.12 0.83 28.02
C GLU A 484 6.41 1.23 26.71
N LEU A 485 5.19 0.72 26.49
CA LEU A 485 4.40 1.02 25.30
C LEU A 485 4.03 2.50 25.20
N VAL A 486 3.52 3.10 26.29
CA VAL A 486 3.14 4.53 26.34
C VAL A 486 4.35 5.42 26.06
N GLN A 487 5.48 5.16 26.72
CA GLN A 487 6.70 5.92 26.51
C GLN A 487 7.23 5.78 25.07
N ALA A 488 7.16 4.57 24.51
CA ALA A 488 7.64 4.32 23.16
C ALA A 488 6.72 4.90 22.08
N ALA A 489 5.40 4.93 22.32
CA ALA A 489 4.41 5.53 21.43
C ALA A 489 4.52 7.07 21.42
N SER A 490 4.90 7.68 22.55
CA SER A 490 5.04 9.15 22.65
C SER A 490 6.03 9.72 21.63
N VAL A 491 7.03 8.95 21.20
CA VAL A 491 7.98 9.36 20.14
C VAL A 491 7.28 9.69 18.81
N LEU A 492 6.14 9.04 18.53
CA LEU A 492 5.31 9.31 17.35
C LEU A 492 4.24 10.38 17.61
N GLU A 493 3.89 10.62 18.88
CA GLU A 493 2.90 11.62 19.29
C GLU A 493 3.52 13.02 19.40
N ASP A 494 4.72 13.10 19.99
CA ASP A 494 5.47 14.30 20.34
C ASP A 494 6.28 14.85 19.15
N VAL A 495 5.65 14.87 17.97
CA VAL A 495 6.20 15.47 16.76
C VAL A 495 5.58 16.86 16.52
N PRO A 496 6.25 17.77 15.79
CA PRO A 496 5.65 19.04 15.35
C PRO A 496 4.30 18.80 14.68
N ASP A 497 3.33 19.70 14.86
CA ASP A 497 1.95 19.51 14.37
C ASP A 497 1.91 19.28 12.86
N GLU A 498 2.82 19.87 12.08
CA GLU A 498 2.91 19.67 10.63
C GLU A 498 3.34 18.25 10.23
N LYS A 499 3.87 17.46 11.18
CA LYS A 499 4.29 16.07 11.00
C LYS A 499 3.30 15.07 11.60
N LYS A 500 2.27 15.54 12.30
CA LYS A 500 1.23 14.67 12.84
C LYS A 500 0.38 14.12 11.70
N ASP A 501 0.20 12.80 11.69
CA ASP A 501 -0.57 12.11 10.69
C ASP A 501 -2.04 12.04 11.12
N TRP A 502 -2.77 13.11 10.88
CA TRP A 502 -4.20 13.15 11.16
C TRP A 502 -4.98 12.32 10.13
N HIS A 503 -5.87 11.47 10.62
CA HIS A 503 -6.70 10.62 9.79
C HIS A 503 -7.56 11.48 8.85
N PRO A 504 -7.57 11.20 7.53
CA PRO A 504 -8.35 11.98 6.58
C PRO A 504 -9.83 12.04 6.95
N GLY A 505 -10.40 13.25 6.95
CA GLY A 505 -11.82 13.46 7.27
C GLY A 505 -12.17 13.40 8.77
N SER A 506 -11.20 13.25 9.67
CA SER A 506 -11.44 13.21 11.13
C SER A 506 -11.44 14.57 11.83
N GLU A 507 -11.29 15.68 11.08
CA GLU A 507 -11.23 17.04 11.63
C GLU A 507 -10.21 17.23 12.77
N GLY A 508 -9.09 16.49 12.72
CA GLY A 508 -8.05 16.58 13.74
C GLY A 508 -8.36 15.83 15.04
N GLN A 509 -9.27 14.86 15.01
CA GLN A 509 -9.62 14.04 16.19
C GLN A 509 -8.96 12.67 16.20
N VAL A 510 -8.63 12.09 15.05
CA VAL A 510 -8.00 10.76 15.00
C VAL A 510 -6.56 10.91 14.52
N LEU A 511 -5.61 10.66 15.41
CA LEU A 511 -4.17 10.69 15.14
C LEU A 511 -3.67 9.27 14.85
N ASP A 512 -3.22 9.04 13.63
CA ASP A 512 -2.69 7.76 13.16
C ASP A 512 -1.20 7.65 13.51
N LEU A 513 -0.84 6.87 14.53
CA LEU A 513 0.56 6.60 14.84
C LEU A 513 1.13 5.49 13.95
N VAL A 514 0.32 4.46 13.69
CA VAL A 514 0.61 3.35 12.78
C VAL A 514 -0.68 3.03 12.03
N HIS A 515 -0.75 3.42 10.74
CA HIS A 515 -1.93 3.15 9.91
C HIS A 515 -1.62 2.12 8.80
N PRO A 516 -2.34 0.98 8.74
CA PRO A 516 -2.04 -0.08 7.77
C PRO A 516 -2.13 0.32 6.29
N SER A 517 -2.98 1.30 5.94
CA SER A 517 -3.08 1.80 4.56
C SER A 517 -1.88 2.64 4.12
N LEU A 518 -1.04 3.11 5.05
CA LEU A 518 0.14 3.89 4.72
C LEU A 518 1.30 2.95 4.40
N TYR A 519 1.94 3.14 3.24
CA TYR A 519 2.95 2.23 2.68
C TYR A 519 2.47 0.77 2.57
N CYS A 520 1.20 0.58 2.18
CA CYS A 520 0.65 -0.72 1.81
C CYS A 520 1.28 -1.23 0.49
N LEU A 521 1.01 -2.49 0.13
CA LEU A 521 1.41 -3.04 -1.16
C LEU A 521 0.51 -2.47 -2.24
N CYS A 522 1.10 -1.79 -3.23
CA CYS A 522 0.42 -1.27 -4.42
C CYS A 522 0.68 -2.21 -5.60
N ILE A 523 -0.35 -2.92 -6.06
CA ILE A 523 -0.27 -3.94 -7.09
C ILE A 523 0.20 -3.31 -8.42
N GLY A 524 1.24 -3.88 -9.01
CA GLY A 524 1.90 -3.38 -10.22
C GLY A 524 2.82 -2.17 -10.01
N ARG A 525 3.10 -1.79 -8.75
CA ARG A 525 4.06 -0.73 -8.39
C ARG A 525 5.07 -1.18 -7.33
N THR A 526 4.60 -1.83 -6.27
CA THR A 526 5.45 -2.30 -5.17
C THR A 526 6.36 -3.43 -5.63
N TRP A 527 7.63 -3.34 -5.22
CA TRP A 527 8.63 -4.37 -5.49
C TRP A 527 8.62 -5.42 -4.37
N ALA A 528 8.68 -6.69 -4.75
CA ALA A 528 8.80 -7.82 -3.85
C ALA A 528 10.13 -8.56 -4.10
N SER A 529 10.79 -8.95 -3.01
CA SER A 529 12.03 -9.73 -3.01
C SER A 529 11.80 -11.22 -3.15
N ARG A 530 10.64 -11.71 -2.70
CA ARG A 530 10.30 -13.13 -2.64
C ARG A 530 9.04 -13.44 -3.45
N PRO A 531 8.98 -14.62 -4.10
CA PRO A 531 10.03 -15.64 -4.19
C PRO A 531 11.21 -15.23 -5.09
N ALA A 532 11.04 -14.20 -5.93
CA ALA A 532 12.12 -13.60 -6.70
C ALA A 532 11.92 -12.08 -6.86
N PRO A 533 13.01 -11.29 -6.93
CA PRO A 533 13.04 -9.86 -7.24
C PRO A 533 12.15 -9.45 -8.42
N ARG A 534 11.00 -8.82 -8.16
CA ARG A 534 10.11 -8.31 -9.22
C ARG A 534 9.11 -7.27 -8.71
N ILE A 535 8.47 -6.58 -9.64
CA ILE A 535 7.23 -5.86 -9.36
C ILE A 535 6.09 -6.87 -9.44
N LEU A 536 5.21 -6.90 -8.44
CA LEU A 536 4.05 -7.79 -8.42
C LEU A 536 2.95 -7.20 -9.31
N ASP A 537 2.95 -7.51 -10.61
CA ASP A 537 1.81 -7.16 -11.47
C ASP A 537 0.53 -7.91 -11.06
N GLU A 538 -0.61 -7.41 -11.53
CA GLU A 538 -1.92 -7.95 -11.14
C GLU A 538 -2.08 -9.44 -11.47
N ALA A 539 -1.63 -9.85 -12.66
CA ALA A 539 -1.72 -11.26 -13.09
C ALA A 539 -0.90 -12.17 -12.17
N THR A 540 0.32 -11.76 -11.81
CA THR A 540 1.18 -12.50 -10.89
C THR A 540 0.60 -12.52 -9.49
N TYR A 541 0.12 -11.37 -8.99
CA TYR A 541 -0.51 -11.28 -7.67
C TYR A 541 -1.71 -12.22 -7.55
N ARG A 542 -2.62 -12.22 -8.55
CA ARG A 542 -3.77 -13.13 -8.62
C ARG A 542 -3.35 -14.60 -8.70
N GLN A 543 -2.28 -14.92 -9.43
CA GLN A 543 -1.74 -16.28 -9.50
C GLN A 543 -1.20 -16.77 -8.16
N GLU A 544 -0.59 -15.88 -7.37
CA GLU A 544 -0.07 -16.19 -6.03
C GLU A 544 -1.16 -16.16 -4.95
N ARG A 545 -2.35 -15.63 -5.28
CA ARG A 545 -3.53 -15.53 -4.42
C ARG A 545 -4.74 -16.25 -5.02
N PRO A 546 -4.67 -17.58 -5.25
CA PRO A 546 -5.81 -18.33 -5.80
C PRO A 546 -7.01 -18.35 -4.84
N ASP A 547 -6.79 -18.10 -3.55
CA ASP A 547 -7.85 -17.94 -2.55
C ASP A 547 -8.80 -16.78 -2.84
N LEU A 548 -8.33 -15.75 -3.57
CA LEU A 548 -9.17 -14.60 -3.94
C LEU A 548 -10.22 -14.91 -5.01
N ALA A 549 -10.09 -16.03 -5.73
CA ALA A 549 -11.02 -16.42 -6.79
C ALA A 549 -12.42 -16.82 -6.26
N ASN A 550 -12.52 -17.10 -4.96
CA ASN A 550 -13.77 -17.52 -4.32
C ASN A 550 -14.60 -16.35 -3.78
N PHE A 551 -14.10 -15.12 -3.85
CA PHE A 551 -14.78 -13.94 -3.34
C PHE A 551 -15.45 -13.15 -4.47
N HIS A 552 -16.52 -12.46 -4.14
CA HIS A 552 -17.15 -11.49 -5.03
C HIS A 552 -16.20 -10.33 -5.35
N ASP A 553 -16.32 -9.77 -6.55
CA ASP A 553 -15.43 -8.69 -7.02
C ASP A 553 -15.40 -7.48 -6.08
N TYR A 554 -16.53 -7.13 -5.45
CA TYR A 554 -16.60 -6.00 -4.51
C TYR A 554 -15.71 -6.20 -3.27
N ALA A 555 -15.49 -7.45 -2.85
CA ALA A 555 -14.71 -7.78 -1.66
C ALA A 555 -13.19 -7.84 -1.92
N VAL A 556 -12.75 -7.70 -3.18
CA VAL A 556 -11.35 -7.86 -3.57
C VAL A 556 -10.81 -6.59 -4.24
N SER A 557 -9.79 -5.98 -3.64
CA SER A 557 -9.06 -4.87 -4.28
C SER A 557 -8.14 -5.40 -5.38
N SER A 558 -8.18 -4.79 -6.56
CA SER A 558 -7.22 -5.03 -7.65
C SER A 558 -5.95 -4.20 -7.54
N GLU A 559 -5.93 -3.18 -6.66
CA GLU A 559 -4.87 -2.18 -6.59
C GLU A 559 -4.05 -2.27 -5.29
N TYR A 560 -4.62 -2.73 -4.17
CA TYR A 560 -3.95 -2.67 -2.87
C TYR A 560 -4.06 -3.95 -2.03
N GLN A 561 -3.09 -4.13 -1.13
CA GLN A 561 -3.11 -5.08 -0.02
C GLN A 561 -2.39 -4.46 1.19
N TRP A 562 -2.98 -4.49 2.39
CA TRP A 562 -2.22 -4.18 3.60
C TRP A 562 -1.08 -5.19 3.79
N LEU A 563 0.03 -4.73 4.37
CA LEU A 563 1.22 -5.55 4.59
C LEU A 563 1.27 -6.06 6.04
N PRO A 564 0.92 -7.34 6.30
CA PRO A 564 1.17 -7.96 7.58
C PRO A 564 2.68 -8.13 7.82
N THR A 565 3.03 -8.29 9.09
CA THR A 565 4.37 -8.72 9.51
C THR A 565 4.33 -10.18 9.90
N ASP A 566 5.30 -10.96 9.43
CA ASP A 566 5.45 -12.36 9.84
C ASP A 566 6.08 -12.41 11.25
N PHE A 567 5.47 -13.16 12.17
CA PHE A 567 5.98 -13.43 13.50
C PHE A 567 6.09 -14.93 13.74
N LYS A 568 7.25 -15.41 14.19
CA LYS A 568 7.40 -16.78 14.67
C LYS A 568 6.95 -16.85 16.13
N VAL A 569 6.01 -17.74 16.43
CA VAL A 569 5.59 -18.07 17.79
C VAL A 569 6.30 -19.36 18.20
N SER A 570 7.12 -19.32 19.24
CA SER A 570 7.80 -20.52 19.74
C SER A 570 6.83 -21.46 20.45
N GLU A 571 7.26 -22.70 20.70
CA GLU A 571 6.50 -23.65 21.55
C GLU A 571 6.25 -23.12 22.96
N ALA A 572 7.13 -22.25 23.46
CA ALA A 572 6.97 -21.57 24.75
C ALA A 572 6.01 -20.37 24.69
N GLY A 573 5.53 -19.97 23.51
CA GLY A 573 4.71 -18.78 23.30
C GLY A 573 5.51 -17.48 23.14
N GLU A 574 6.83 -17.55 22.98
CA GLU A 574 7.65 -16.38 22.69
C GLU A 574 7.45 -15.93 21.24
N VAL A 575 7.23 -14.62 21.04
CA VAL A 575 6.98 -14.04 19.73
C VAL A 575 8.23 -13.35 19.20
N ILE A 576 8.65 -13.74 17.99
CA ILE A 576 9.85 -13.23 17.33
C ILE A 576 9.45 -12.66 15.96
N PRO A 577 9.64 -11.36 15.71
CA PRO A 577 9.37 -10.76 14.40
C PRO A 577 10.36 -11.31 13.36
N LEU A 578 9.84 -11.68 12.19
CA LEU A 578 10.62 -12.11 11.03
C LEU A 578 10.76 -11.00 9.98
N GLY A 579 9.88 -10.00 9.99
CA GLY A 579 9.94 -8.80 9.17
C GLY A 579 9.95 -7.51 10.01
N TYR A 580 9.87 -6.36 9.36
CA TYR A 580 9.63 -5.08 10.03
C TYR A 580 8.12 -4.88 10.24
N ILE A 581 7.73 -4.20 11.32
CA ILE A 581 6.34 -3.74 11.47
C ILE A 581 6.12 -2.52 10.59
N ASN A 582 5.11 -2.56 9.71
CA ASN A 582 4.85 -1.46 8.79
C ASN A 582 4.69 -0.13 9.57
N ASN A 583 5.28 0.95 9.04
CA ASN A 583 5.38 2.28 9.67
C ASN A 583 6.20 2.41 10.95
N ILE A 584 6.69 1.33 11.55
CA ILE A 584 7.56 1.40 12.75
C ILE A 584 9.01 1.19 12.33
N HIS A 585 9.79 2.27 12.29
CA HIS A 585 11.20 2.19 11.91
C HIS A 585 11.98 1.26 12.87
N PRO A 586 12.63 0.19 12.38
CA PRO A 586 13.17 -0.86 13.24
C PRO A 586 14.34 -0.43 14.13
N LYS A 587 15.06 0.65 13.76
CA LYS A 587 16.13 1.26 14.58
C LYS A 587 15.65 2.44 15.42
N HIS A 588 15.18 3.51 14.78
CA HIS A 588 14.70 4.73 15.47
C HIS A 588 13.54 4.48 16.43
N HIS A 589 12.61 3.59 16.09
CA HIS A 589 11.44 3.25 16.91
C HIS A 589 11.56 1.85 17.54
N ARG A 590 12.79 1.40 17.82
CA ARG A 590 13.06 0.06 18.37
C ARG A 590 12.25 -0.22 19.64
N ALA A 591 12.17 0.73 20.57
CA ALA A 591 11.42 0.57 21.81
C ALA A 591 9.93 0.27 21.55
N LEU A 592 9.35 0.92 20.55
CA LEU A 592 7.95 0.70 20.17
C LEU A 592 7.79 -0.66 19.50
N HIS A 593 8.69 -0.99 18.57
CA HIS A 593 8.72 -2.30 17.91
C HIS A 593 8.82 -3.46 18.92
N ASP A 594 9.70 -3.35 19.91
CA ASP A 594 9.86 -4.35 20.97
C ASP A 594 8.63 -4.42 21.88
N SER A 595 8.04 -3.29 22.28
CA SER A 595 6.85 -3.24 23.14
C SER A 595 5.62 -3.82 22.46
N VAL A 596 5.38 -3.49 21.18
CA VAL A 596 4.30 -4.07 20.36
C VAL A 596 4.48 -5.58 20.20
N THR A 597 5.72 -6.05 19.96
CA THR A 597 6.02 -7.49 19.87
C THR A 597 5.72 -8.21 21.19
N LYS A 598 6.12 -7.63 22.33
CA LYS A 598 5.82 -8.19 23.67
C LYS A 598 4.32 -8.22 23.93
N ALA A 599 3.59 -7.15 23.57
CA ALA A 599 2.14 -7.09 23.69
C ALA A 599 1.46 -8.17 22.85
N LEU A 600 1.88 -8.35 21.59
CA LEU A 600 1.38 -9.44 20.73
C LEU A 600 1.60 -10.82 21.37
N GLY A 601 2.76 -11.06 21.98
CA GLY A 601 3.02 -12.29 22.73
C GLY A 601 2.03 -12.55 23.87
N ARG A 602 1.49 -11.50 24.48
CA ARG A 602 0.42 -11.60 25.48
C ARG A 602 -0.95 -11.85 24.85
N PHE A 603 -1.18 -11.45 23.61
CA PHE A 603 -2.42 -11.70 22.87
C PHE A 603 -2.53 -13.12 22.29
N ILE A 604 -1.44 -13.87 22.16
CA ILE A 604 -1.49 -15.24 21.60
C ILE A 604 -2.54 -16.14 22.28
N PRO A 605 -2.62 -16.24 23.62
CA PRO A 605 -3.61 -17.11 24.27
C PRO A 605 -5.07 -16.70 24.04
N ILE A 606 -5.35 -15.40 23.88
CA ILE A 606 -6.72 -14.94 23.61
C ILE A 606 -7.12 -15.23 22.16
N PHE A 607 -6.18 -15.13 21.21
CA PHE A 607 -6.40 -15.56 19.84
C PHE A 607 -6.60 -17.08 19.72
N ASP A 608 -5.82 -17.90 20.43
CA ASP A 608 -6.00 -19.36 20.46
C ASP A 608 -7.44 -19.74 20.84
N LYS A 609 -8.05 -19.02 21.82
CA LYS A 609 -9.45 -19.23 22.22
C LYS A 609 -10.44 -18.85 21.12
N VAL A 610 -10.28 -17.67 20.50
CA VAL A 610 -11.15 -17.22 19.39
C VAL A 610 -11.09 -18.20 18.22
N LEU A 611 -9.88 -18.60 17.80
CA LEU A 611 -9.69 -19.53 16.68
C LEU A 611 -10.24 -20.92 16.98
N SER A 612 -10.04 -21.42 18.20
CA SER A 612 -10.62 -22.69 18.62
C SER A 612 -12.14 -22.63 18.52
N ASP A 613 -12.78 -21.58 19.05
CA ASP A 613 -14.24 -21.45 18.99
C ASP A 613 -14.79 -21.22 17.59
N LEU A 614 -14.02 -20.59 16.69
CA LEU A 614 -14.38 -20.47 15.29
C LEU A 614 -14.45 -21.81 14.56
N LEU A 615 -13.61 -22.77 14.96
CA LEU A 615 -13.56 -24.12 14.37
C LEU A 615 -14.58 -25.09 14.99
N ASN A 616 -15.32 -24.65 16.00
CA ASN A 616 -16.33 -25.45 16.67
C ASN A 616 -17.73 -24.86 16.47
N PRO A 617 -18.77 -25.71 16.51
CA PRO A 617 -20.15 -25.24 16.52
C PRO A 617 -20.37 -24.23 17.65
N GLU A 618 -21.19 -23.23 17.38
CA GLU A 618 -21.60 -22.29 18.43
C GLU A 618 -22.49 -23.00 19.44
N PRO A 619 -22.47 -22.60 20.73
CA PRO A 619 -23.42 -23.11 21.71
C PRO A 619 -24.88 -22.90 21.24
N PRO A 620 -25.79 -23.84 21.58
CA PRO A 620 -27.20 -23.68 21.24
C PRO A 620 -27.79 -22.44 21.92
N LEU A 621 -28.81 -21.86 21.29
CA LEU A 621 -29.59 -20.77 21.87
C LEU A 621 -30.24 -21.22 23.19
N ALA A 622 -30.28 -20.31 24.16
CA ALA A 622 -30.91 -20.54 25.46
C ALA A 622 -32.44 -20.62 25.32
N VAL A 623 -33.00 -19.82 24.40
CA VAL A 623 -34.43 -19.74 24.15
C VAL A 623 -34.68 -19.81 22.65
N THR A 624 -35.30 -20.91 22.21
CA THR A 624 -35.75 -21.12 20.83
C THR A 624 -37.28 -21.04 20.76
N ALA A 625 -37.82 -20.26 19.82
CA ALA A 625 -39.25 -20.19 19.58
C ALA A 625 -39.55 -20.73 18.18
N ASP A 626 -40.56 -21.60 18.04
CA ASP A 626 -40.95 -22.17 16.75
C ASP A 626 -42.09 -21.35 16.12
N PRO A 627 -41.84 -20.61 15.02
CA PRO A 627 -42.88 -19.83 14.35
C PRO A 627 -44.03 -20.69 13.80
N ALA A 628 -43.84 -22.00 13.63
CA ALA A 628 -44.87 -22.90 13.15
C ALA A 628 -45.93 -23.21 14.23
N THR A 629 -45.55 -23.22 15.51
CA THR A 629 -46.39 -23.73 16.60
C THR A 629 -46.64 -22.72 17.72
N TRP A 630 -46.06 -21.52 17.66
CA TRP A 630 -46.14 -20.53 18.76
C TRP A 630 -47.54 -19.96 19.02
N TYR A 631 -48.54 -20.29 18.19
CA TYR A 631 -49.94 -19.92 18.39
C TYR A 631 -50.86 -21.11 18.72
N ASP A 632 -50.34 -22.35 18.77
CA ASP A 632 -51.15 -23.55 19.00
C ASP A 632 -51.93 -23.49 20.32
N TYR A 633 -51.40 -22.76 21.31
CA TYR A 633 -52.06 -22.55 22.60
C TYR A 633 -53.36 -21.73 22.52
N LEU A 634 -53.61 -21.06 21.40
CA LEU A 634 -54.80 -20.26 21.12
C LEU A 634 -55.86 -21.03 20.33
N GLU A 635 -55.60 -22.27 19.90
CA GLU A 635 -56.56 -23.08 19.16
C GLU A 635 -57.91 -23.16 19.92
N GLY A 636 -58.99 -22.77 19.24
CA GLY A 636 -60.34 -22.75 19.82
C GLY A 636 -60.67 -21.55 20.71
N THR A 637 -59.77 -20.57 20.84
CA THR A 637 -60.02 -19.31 21.58
C THR A 637 -60.41 -18.14 20.68
N GLU A 638 -60.23 -18.29 19.37
CA GLU A 638 -60.66 -17.31 18.38
C GLU A 638 -62.20 -17.16 18.42
N PRO A 639 -62.75 -15.95 18.25
CA PRO A 639 -64.19 -15.75 18.12
C PRO A 639 -64.75 -16.53 16.90
N GLN A 640 -65.24 -17.74 17.14
CA GLN A 640 -65.95 -18.56 16.15
C GLN A 640 -67.44 -18.24 16.19
N ASP A 641 -68.12 -18.40 15.05
CA ASP A 641 -69.58 -18.26 14.92
C ASP A 641 -70.14 -16.85 15.25
N LEU A 642 -69.42 -15.78 14.90
CA LEU A 642 -69.97 -14.43 14.94
C LEU A 642 -71.07 -14.32 13.87
N ASP A 643 -72.32 -14.19 14.31
CA ASP A 643 -73.48 -14.06 13.41
C ASP A 643 -73.52 -12.65 12.81
N GLU A 644 -73.06 -12.52 11.56
CA GLU A 644 -73.05 -11.27 10.80
C GLU A 644 -74.46 -10.70 10.60
N ASP A 645 -75.51 -11.53 10.58
CA ASP A 645 -76.90 -11.09 10.46
C ASP A 645 -77.43 -10.49 11.78
N GLU A 646 -76.91 -10.92 12.94
CA GLU A 646 -77.33 -10.45 14.28
C GLU A 646 -76.49 -9.25 14.78
N LEU A 647 -75.18 -9.27 14.57
CA LEU A 647 -74.23 -8.28 15.09
C LEU A 647 -73.81 -7.21 14.07
N GLY A 648 -73.92 -7.53 12.77
CA GLY A 648 -73.41 -6.70 11.68
C GLY A 648 -71.90 -6.84 11.47
N GLU A 649 -71.47 -6.72 10.21
CA GLU A 649 -70.07 -6.86 9.75
C GLU A 649 -69.07 -6.02 10.58
N GLU A 650 -69.39 -4.73 10.82
CA GLU A 650 -68.51 -3.83 11.58
C GLU A 650 -68.26 -4.30 13.03
N GLU A 651 -69.24 -4.90 13.72
CA GLU A 651 -69.04 -5.38 15.09
C GLU A 651 -68.26 -6.70 15.13
N CYS A 652 -68.50 -7.58 14.16
CA CYS A 652 -67.74 -8.80 13.99
C CYS A 652 -66.25 -8.50 13.76
N ASP A 653 -65.95 -7.54 12.88
CA ASP A 653 -64.59 -7.07 12.62
C ASP A 653 -63.96 -6.46 13.87
N ARG A 654 -64.69 -5.60 14.61
CA ARG A 654 -64.20 -5.02 15.87
C ARG A 654 -63.80 -6.08 16.91
N LEU A 655 -64.61 -7.15 17.05
CA LEU A 655 -64.33 -8.23 18.01
C LEU A 655 -63.12 -9.06 17.57
N ARG A 656 -62.98 -9.34 16.28
CA ARG A 656 -61.83 -10.05 15.72
C ARG A 656 -60.55 -9.24 15.88
N ASP A 657 -60.56 -7.96 15.51
CA ASP A 657 -59.45 -7.03 15.70
C ASP A 657 -59.06 -6.91 17.18
N HIS A 658 -60.05 -6.83 18.08
CA HIS A 658 -59.78 -6.79 19.52
C HIS A 658 -59.08 -8.07 20.00
N TRP A 659 -59.54 -9.24 19.57
CA TRP A 659 -58.91 -10.52 19.92
C TRP A 659 -57.50 -10.64 19.33
N GLU A 660 -57.31 -10.33 18.05
CA GLU A 660 -55.99 -10.34 17.42
C GLU A 660 -55.02 -9.37 18.11
N ARG A 661 -55.50 -8.19 18.50
CA ARG A 661 -54.70 -7.19 19.21
C ARG A 661 -54.30 -7.66 20.61
N THR A 662 -55.24 -8.23 21.37
CA THR A 662 -55.06 -8.49 22.80
C THR A 662 -54.59 -9.90 23.14
N MET A 663 -55.00 -10.92 22.39
CA MET A 663 -54.79 -12.34 22.69
C MET A 663 -53.76 -13.03 21.78
N LYS A 664 -53.75 -12.71 20.49
CA LYS A 664 -52.87 -13.35 19.49
C LYS A 664 -51.42 -12.88 19.62
N TRP A 665 -50.65 -13.50 20.50
CA TRP A 665 -49.22 -13.22 20.74
C TRP A 665 -48.40 -14.52 20.65
N PRO A 666 -47.16 -14.48 20.17
CA PRO A 666 -46.37 -15.71 20.05
C PRO A 666 -46.01 -16.21 21.44
N PHE A 667 -46.15 -17.52 21.65
CA PHE A 667 -45.61 -18.17 22.84
C PHE A 667 -44.08 -18.28 22.73
N ILE A 668 -43.38 -17.62 23.66
CA ILE A 668 -41.93 -17.72 23.80
C ILE A 668 -41.64 -18.60 25.01
N PRO A 669 -40.97 -19.76 24.85
CA PRO A 669 -40.73 -20.66 25.97
C PRO A 669 -39.69 -20.10 26.95
N GLU A 670 -39.72 -20.60 28.18
CA GLU A 670 -38.65 -20.37 29.17
C GLU A 670 -37.37 -21.12 28.78
N PRO A 671 -36.19 -20.61 29.16
CA PRO A 671 -34.94 -21.34 28.94
C PRO A 671 -34.94 -22.66 29.71
N GLN A 672 -34.40 -23.71 29.09
CA GLN A 672 -34.09 -24.94 29.82
C GLN A 672 -32.97 -24.66 30.83
N PRO A 673 -32.87 -25.40 31.96
CA PRO A 673 -31.79 -25.24 32.91
C PRO A 673 -30.42 -25.25 32.22
N PHE A 674 -29.55 -24.29 32.59
CA PHE A 674 -28.26 -24.14 31.94
C PHE A 674 -27.45 -25.44 32.00
N THR A 675 -26.95 -25.86 30.84
CA THR A 675 -26.09 -27.04 30.72
C THR A 675 -24.75 -26.62 30.12
N PRO A 676 -23.62 -26.92 30.79
CA PRO A 676 -22.29 -26.64 30.25
C PRO A 676 -22.10 -27.26 28.84
N PRO A 677 -21.48 -26.52 27.90
CA PRO A 677 -21.16 -27.06 26.58
C PRO A 677 -20.26 -28.30 26.66
N SER A 678 -20.58 -29.32 25.86
CA SER A 678 -19.74 -30.52 25.76
C SER A 678 -18.32 -30.17 25.30
N GLN A 679 -17.32 -30.78 25.94
CA GLN A 679 -15.91 -30.68 25.53
C GLN A 679 -15.48 -31.83 24.62
N GLU A 680 -16.35 -32.83 24.42
CA GLU A 680 -16.02 -34.01 23.63
C GLU A 680 -15.89 -33.64 22.14
N GLY A 681 -14.75 -33.98 21.53
CA GLY A 681 -14.49 -33.72 20.11
C GLY A 681 -14.17 -32.25 19.77
N ARG A 682 -14.04 -31.36 20.77
CA ARG A 682 -13.71 -29.95 20.55
C ARG A 682 -12.32 -29.80 19.92
N VAL A 683 -12.23 -29.07 18.81
CA VAL A 683 -10.97 -28.77 18.14
C VAL A 683 -10.26 -27.62 18.87
N GLU A 684 -9.02 -27.84 19.30
CA GLU A 684 -8.16 -26.79 19.82
C GLU A 684 -7.16 -26.33 18.75
N PHE A 685 -7.09 -25.03 18.53
CA PHE A 685 -6.16 -24.42 17.59
C PHE A 685 -5.18 -23.53 18.34
N SER A 686 -3.89 -23.92 18.33
CA SER A 686 -2.82 -23.10 18.90
C SER A 686 -1.95 -22.48 17.82
N LEU A 687 -1.62 -21.20 18.03
CA LEU A 687 -0.65 -20.45 17.25
C LEU A 687 0.79 -20.77 17.64
N LYS A 688 1.02 -21.44 18.78
CA LYS A 688 2.36 -21.89 19.19
C LYS A 688 2.97 -22.83 18.15
N GLY A 689 4.27 -22.68 17.92
CA GLY A 689 5.01 -23.45 16.91
C GLY A 689 4.79 -22.97 15.46
N ARG A 690 3.95 -21.95 15.23
CA ARG A 690 3.61 -21.46 13.88
C ARG A 690 4.26 -20.11 13.58
N THR A 691 4.32 -19.80 12.29
CA THR A 691 4.51 -18.42 11.83
C THR A 691 3.13 -17.82 11.59
N VAL A 692 2.86 -16.68 12.21
CA VAL A 692 1.58 -15.95 12.10
C VAL A 692 1.82 -14.62 11.41
N GLN A 693 0.78 -14.11 10.75
CA GLN A 693 0.81 -12.84 10.04
C GLN A 693 -0.09 -11.84 10.77
N ILE A 694 0.49 -10.72 11.22
CA ILE A 694 -0.22 -9.70 12.00
C ILE A 694 -0.09 -8.35 11.32
N ILE A 695 -1.22 -7.68 11.09
CA ILE A 695 -1.27 -6.27 10.72
C ILE A 695 -1.45 -5.47 12.01
N VAL A 696 -0.61 -4.46 12.21
CA VAL A 696 -0.62 -3.63 13.43
C VAL A 696 -1.22 -2.27 13.10
N LYS A 697 -2.13 -1.79 13.96
CA LYS A 697 -2.65 -0.42 13.93
C LYS A 697 -2.50 0.22 15.31
N LEU A 698 -2.07 1.47 15.35
CA LEU A 698 -1.93 2.26 16.56
C LEU A 698 -2.53 3.64 16.29
N ALA A 699 -3.57 4.01 17.02
CA ALA A 699 -4.29 5.25 16.80
C ALA A 699 -4.75 5.87 18.12
N ASN A 700 -4.82 7.20 18.14
CA ASN A 700 -5.33 7.97 19.25
C ASN A 700 -6.55 8.76 18.79
N ILE A 701 -7.64 8.68 19.53
CA ILE A 701 -8.77 9.59 19.41
C ILE A 701 -8.56 10.68 20.45
N VAL A 702 -8.50 11.94 20.01
CA VAL A 702 -8.20 13.12 20.82
C VAL A 702 -9.35 14.10 20.70
N LEU A 703 -9.85 14.55 21.86
CA LEU A 703 -10.89 15.57 21.98
C LEU A 703 -10.31 16.82 22.63
N THR A 704 -10.70 17.99 22.13
CA THR A 704 -10.32 19.29 22.70
C THR A 704 -11.57 20.06 23.11
N PRO A 705 -11.46 21.08 23.98
CA PRO A 705 -12.59 21.95 24.30
C PRO A 705 -13.26 22.58 23.07
N GLU A 706 -12.49 22.81 22.00
CA GLU A 706 -12.99 23.35 20.73
C GLU A 706 -13.66 22.29 19.85
N ASN A 707 -13.27 21.02 19.98
CA ASN A 707 -13.87 19.89 19.29
C ASN A 707 -14.14 18.72 20.26
N PRO A 708 -15.21 18.82 21.08
CA PRO A 708 -15.38 18.00 22.28
C PRO A 708 -16.19 16.71 22.08
N VAL A 709 -16.61 16.40 20.85
CA VAL A 709 -17.48 15.26 20.51
C VAL A 709 -16.86 14.42 19.42
N TYR A 710 -16.68 13.13 19.66
CA TYR A 710 -16.39 12.13 18.63
C TYR A 710 -17.70 11.41 18.28
N GLU A 711 -18.11 11.45 17.01
CA GLU A 711 -19.39 10.91 16.54
C GLU A 711 -19.45 9.36 16.50
N GLY A 712 -18.30 8.69 16.59
CA GLY A 712 -18.21 7.23 16.48
C GLY A 712 -17.69 6.75 15.12
N GLY A 713 -17.62 5.43 14.97
CA GLY A 713 -17.23 4.75 13.72
C GLY A 713 -18.42 4.20 12.94
N ALA A 714 -18.24 3.97 11.64
CA ALA A 714 -19.21 3.24 10.83
C ALA A 714 -19.20 1.74 11.14
N TRP A 715 -20.29 1.04 10.88
CA TRP A 715 -20.34 -0.42 10.90
C TRP A 715 -19.42 -1.01 9.82
N HIS A 716 -18.46 -1.83 10.24
CA HIS A 716 -17.49 -2.46 9.33
C HIS A 716 -16.95 -3.79 9.87
N VAL A 717 -16.30 -4.54 8.98
CA VAL A 717 -15.40 -5.65 9.32
C VAL A 717 -13.97 -5.22 8.99
N GLU A 718 -12.96 -5.88 9.56
CA GLU A 718 -11.58 -5.48 9.34
C GLU A 718 -11.04 -6.00 8.00
N GLY A 719 -10.59 -5.05 7.17
CA GLY A 719 -9.96 -5.31 5.88
C GLY A 719 -10.91 -5.81 4.78
N MET A 720 -10.31 -6.11 3.62
CA MET A 720 -10.95 -6.74 2.47
C MET A 720 -10.44 -8.19 2.34
N ALA A 721 -10.93 -8.96 1.36
CA ALA A 721 -10.50 -10.34 1.14
C ALA A 721 -8.98 -10.45 0.90
N ASN A 722 -8.36 -9.37 0.38
CA ASN A 722 -6.92 -9.22 0.20
C ASN A 722 -6.13 -9.46 1.50
N GLU A 723 -6.66 -9.04 2.66
CA GLU A 723 -5.99 -9.13 3.95
C GLU A 723 -6.22 -10.45 4.69
N LYS A 724 -7.25 -11.23 4.34
CA LYS A 724 -7.56 -12.53 4.97
C LYS A 724 -7.58 -12.48 6.52
N ILE A 725 -8.10 -11.39 7.10
CA ILE A 725 -8.18 -11.23 8.56
C ILE A 725 -9.24 -12.17 9.12
N VAL A 726 -8.83 -13.03 10.05
CA VAL A 726 -9.70 -14.02 10.73
C VAL A 726 -10.14 -13.55 12.11
N ALA A 727 -9.32 -12.78 12.81
CA ALA A 727 -9.62 -12.27 14.15
C ALA A 727 -8.95 -10.93 14.42
N THR A 728 -9.54 -10.16 15.31
CA THR A 728 -9.08 -8.85 15.72
C THR A 728 -8.86 -8.83 17.23
N GLY A 729 -7.70 -8.32 17.65
CA GLY A 729 -7.37 -8.08 19.05
C GLY A 729 -7.17 -6.59 19.29
N ILE A 730 -7.80 -6.04 20.33
CA ILE A 730 -7.72 -4.59 20.66
C ILE A 730 -7.26 -4.43 22.10
N TYR A 731 -6.34 -3.49 22.33
CA TYR A 731 -5.89 -3.03 23.63
C TYR A 731 -6.14 -1.52 23.78
N TYR A 732 -7.04 -1.16 24.70
CA TYR A 732 -7.29 0.23 25.09
C TYR A 732 -6.28 0.62 26.18
N TYR A 733 -5.13 1.14 25.78
CA TYR A 733 -3.97 1.25 26.68
C TYR A 733 -3.92 2.55 27.48
N ALA A 734 -4.69 3.57 27.10
CA ALA A 734 -4.85 4.80 27.87
C ALA A 734 -6.16 5.52 27.51
N CYS A 735 -6.94 5.91 28.52
CA CYS A 735 -8.15 6.72 28.36
C CYS A 735 -8.15 7.83 29.42
N GLU A 736 -8.39 9.08 29.03
CA GLU A 736 -8.47 10.21 29.97
C GLU A 736 -9.55 11.19 29.56
N ASN A 737 -10.35 11.64 30.53
CA ASN A 737 -11.31 12.74 30.38
C ASN A 737 -12.32 12.55 29.22
N ILE A 738 -12.86 11.35 29.07
CA ILE A 738 -13.87 11.02 28.05
C ILE A 738 -15.01 10.22 28.68
N THR A 739 -16.22 10.41 28.17
CA THR A 739 -17.37 9.61 28.58
C THR A 739 -17.19 8.15 28.18
N GLU A 740 -17.98 7.28 28.81
CA GLU A 740 -18.08 5.88 28.43
C GLU A 740 -18.46 5.73 26.94
N SER A 741 -17.92 4.72 26.27
CA SER A 741 -18.33 4.33 24.92
C SER A 741 -18.08 2.83 24.72
N ASP A 742 -18.92 2.21 23.90
CA ASP A 742 -18.94 0.78 23.67
C ASP A 742 -18.40 0.41 22.28
N LEU A 743 -17.98 -0.84 22.16
CA LEU A 743 -17.74 -1.53 20.89
C LEU A 743 -18.90 -2.48 20.65
N ASP A 744 -19.75 -2.13 19.71
CA ASP A 744 -20.99 -2.84 19.42
C ASP A 744 -20.80 -3.86 18.31
N PHE A 745 -21.53 -4.98 18.41
CA PHE A 745 -21.44 -6.09 17.48
C PHE A 745 -22.82 -6.46 16.92
N ARG A 746 -22.86 -6.74 15.62
CA ARG A 746 -24.01 -7.33 14.94
C ARG A 746 -23.59 -8.49 14.03
N GLN A 747 -24.52 -9.40 13.77
CA GLN A 747 -24.33 -10.53 12.88
C GLN A 747 -25.55 -10.74 11.97
N THR A 748 -25.37 -11.45 10.87
CA THR A 748 -26.45 -11.89 9.99
C THR A 748 -27.30 -12.98 10.64
N THR A 749 -28.58 -13.08 10.25
CA THR A 749 -29.51 -14.12 10.71
C THR A 749 -30.37 -14.63 9.55
N GLY A 750 -30.64 -15.93 9.52
CA GLY A 750 -31.41 -16.61 8.48
C GLY A 750 -30.66 -17.79 7.86
N SER A 751 -31.33 -18.50 6.94
CA SER A 751 -30.77 -19.64 6.21
C SER A 751 -30.64 -19.31 4.72
N HIS A 752 -29.56 -19.72 4.07
CA HIS A 752 -29.40 -19.50 2.63
C HIS A 752 -30.12 -20.62 1.87
N ALA A 753 -31.27 -20.31 1.25
CA ALA A 753 -32.01 -21.28 0.45
C ALA A 753 -32.37 -20.72 -0.93
N SER A 754 -31.55 -21.10 -1.93
CA SER A 754 -31.81 -21.07 -3.37
C SER A 754 -31.85 -19.70 -4.06
N ASP A 755 -31.90 -19.72 -5.40
CA ASP A 755 -31.96 -18.59 -6.36
C ASP A 755 -33.08 -17.54 -6.10
N LEU A 756 -33.87 -17.71 -5.03
CA LEU A 756 -35.00 -16.89 -4.60
C LEU A 756 -34.70 -16.02 -3.37
N GLY A 757 -33.54 -16.16 -2.70
CA GLY A 757 -33.11 -15.30 -1.58
C GLY A 757 -32.87 -16.01 -0.24
N VAL A 758 -32.71 -15.25 0.85
CA VAL A 758 -32.56 -15.78 2.22
C VAL A 758 -33.92 -16.24 2.73
N HIS A 759 -34.02 -17.48 3.23
CA HIS A 759 -35.28 -18.04 3.73
C HIS A 759 -35.32 -18.01 5.26
N MET A 760 -36.47 -17.60 5.79
CA MET A 760 -36.86 -17.67 7.19
C MET A 760 -38.17 -18.44 7.28
N ASN A 761 -38.32 -19.33 8.25
CA ASN A 761 -39.57 -20.06 8.44
C ASN A 761 -40.61 -19.15 9.10
N TYR A 762 -41.51 -18.53 8.33
CA TYR A 762 -42.56 -17.65 8.85
C TYR A 762 -43.96 -18.10 8.39
N GLN A 763 -44.99 -17.79 9.19
CA GLN A 763 -46.39 -17.91 8.77
C GLN A 763 -46.81 -16.66 7.98
N ASN A 764 -47.52 -16.82 6.86
CA ASN A 764 -47.92 -15.70 5.98
C ASN A 764 -48.63 -14.59 6.79
N GLY A 765 -48.13 -13.35 6.68
CA GLY A 765 -48.70 -12.17 7.34
C GLY A 765 -48.38 -12.01 8.83
N ASP A 766 -47.60 -12.91 9.45
CA ASP A 766 -47.31 -12.87 10.89
C ASP A 766 -46.16 -11.91 11.28
N HIS A 767 -46.32 -10.63 10.93
CA HIS A 767 -45.35 -9.59 11.31
C HIS A 767 -45.28 -9.40 12.83
N LYS A 768 -46.42 -9.52 13.50
CA LYS A 768 -46.56 -9.32 14.95
C LYS A 768 -45.77 -10.36 15.74
N GLY A 769 -45.86 -11.64 15.36
CA GLY A 769 -45.12 -12.72 16.00
C GLY A 769 -43.61 -12.52 15.93
N TRP A 770 -43.10 -12.20 14.74
CA TRP A 770 -41.67 -11.98 14.51
C TRP A 770 -41.08 -10.79 15.27
N VAL A 771 -41.78 -9.65 15.28
CA VAL A 771 -41.34 -8.48 16.05
C VAL A 771 -41.35 -8.79 17.55
N ALA A 772 -42.37 -9.49 18.05
CA ALA A 772 -42.47 -9.83 19.47
C ALA A 772 -41.45 -10.88 19.92
N ALA A 773 -41.12 -11.85 19.07
CA ALA A 773 -40.20 -12.93 19.40
C ALA A 773 -38.72 -12.57 19.19
N TYR A 774 -38.41 -11.90 18.09
CA TYR A 774 -37.03 -11.70 17.62
C TYR A 774 -36.65 -10.22 17.45
N GLY A 775 -37.63 -9.31 17.52
CA GLY A 775 -37.41 -7.88 17.29
C GLY A 775 -37.11 -7.53 15.83
N ILE A 776 -37.38 -8.44 14.89
CA ILE A 776 -37.18 -8.26 13.44
C ILE A 776 -38.55 -8.14 12.78
N GLY A 777 -38.73 -7.10 11.97
CA GLY A 777 -39.95 -6.81 11.23
C GLY A 777 -39.77 -6.99 9.72
N ARG A 778 -40.86 -6.80 8.98
CA ARG A 778 -40.85 -6.78 7.50
C ARG A 778 -39.93 -5.68 6.98
N ASP A 779 -39.20 -5.95 5.90
CA ASP A 779 -38.31 -5.00 5.20
C ASP A 779 -37.15 -4.47 6.08
N LEU A 780 -36.97 -5.00 7.30
CA LEU A 780 -35.78 -4.73 8.11
C LEU A 780 -34.62 -5.63 7.67
N PRO A 781 -33.38 -5.19 7.89
CA PRO A 781 -32.20 -6.02 7.70
C PRO A 781 -32.27 -7.36 8.43
N LEU A 782 -31.88 -8.43 7.77
CA LEU A 782 -31.63 -9.75 8.37
C LEU A 782 -30.30 -9.77 9.14
N SER A 783 -30.13 -8.80 10.04
CA SER A 783 -29.02 -8.71 10.98
C SER A 783 -29.51 -8.30 12.36
N GLN A 784 -28.88 -8.85 13.41
CA GLN A 784 -29.22 -8.57 14.80
C GLN A 784 -28.00 -8.06 15.57
N ALA A 785 -28.22 -7.04 16.41
CA ALA A 785 -27.27 -6.66 17.44
C ALA A 785 -27.15 -7.79 18.48
N ILE A 786 -25.94 -8.30 18.68
CA ILE A 786 -25.64 -9.46 19.52
C ILE A 786 -25.03 -9.10 20.87
N GLY A 787 -24.61 -7.84 21.03
CA GLY A 787 -24.09 -7.28 22.28
C GLY A 787 -23.03 -6.23 22.03
N CYS A 788 -22.52 -5.65 23.12
CA CYS A 788 -21.46 -4.67 23.09
C CYS A 788 -20.38 -5.00 24.13
N ILE A 789 -19.22 -4.35 24.01
CA ILE A 789 -18.14 -4.41 24.99
C ILE A 789 -17.69 -2.99 25.33
N ARG A 790 -17.72 -2.65 26.62
CA ARG A 790 -17.27 -1.35 27.11
C ARG A 790 -15.79 -1.09 26.81
N ALA A 791 -15.45 0.02 26.16
CA ALA A 791 -14.07 0.40 25.84
C ALA A 791 -13.38 1.14 27.01
N GLU A 792 -12.88 0.38 27.99
CA GLU A 792 -12.17 0.91 29.17
C GLU A 792 -10.66 0.77 29.06
N GLU A 793 -9.94 1.66 29.76
CA GLU A 793 -8.49 1.54 29.95
C GLU A 793 -8.12 0.16 30.53
N ASP A 794 -6.99 -0.36 30.06
CA ASP A 794 -6.42 -1.67 30.39
C ASP A 794 -7.19 -2.89 29.90
N LYS A 795 -8.31 -2.69 29.19
CA LYS A 795 -9.06 -3.79 28.60
C LYS A 795 -8.38 -4.29 27.32
N CYS A 796 -8.16 -5.60 27.26
CA CYS A 796 -7.82 -6.34 26.05
C CYS A 796 -9.01 -7.19 25.62
N ILE A 797 -9.34 -7.15 24.34
CA ILE A 797 -10.41 -7.94 23.74
C ILE A 797 -9.88 -8.68 22.52
N ALA A 798 -10.45 -9.85 22.22
CA ALA A 798 -10.28 -10.48 20.92
C ALA A 798 -11.60 -11.10 20.45
N PHE A 799 -11.91 -10.88 19.17
CA PHE A 799 -13.14 -11.32 18.53
C PHE A 799 -12.86 -11.79 17.09
N PRO A 800 -13.71 -12.69 16.55
CA PRO A 800 -13.58 -13.12 15.17
C PRO A 800 -14.03 -12.03 14.20
N ASN A 801 -13.42 -11.96 13.02
CA ASN A 801 -13.73 -10.90 12.05
C ASN A 801 -15.12 -11.06 11.38
N ILE A 802 -15.82 -12.17 11.62
CA ILE A 802 -17.17 -12.46 11.09
C ILE A 802 -18.28 -11.58 11.68
N TYR A 803 -18.00 -10.87 12.78
CA TYR A 803 -18.94 -9.92 13.36
C TYR A 803 -18.66 -8.54 12.81
N GLN A 804 -19.71 -7.90 12.31
CA GLN A 804 -19.60 -6.47 12.01
C GLN A 804 -19.64 -5.71 13.33
N HIS A 805 -18.77 -4.71 13.44
CA HIS A 805 -18.65 -3.93 14.65
C HIS A 805 -18.57 -2.43 14.35
N HIS A 806 -18.89 -1.63 15.35
CA HIS A 806 -18.67 -0.19 15.31
C HIS A 806 -18.35 0.34 16.71
N VAL A 807 -17.65 1.47 16.76
CA VAL A 807 -17.30 2.15 18.01
C VAL A 807 -18.30 3.27 18.23
N ASP A 808 -18.91 3.32 19.40
CA ASP A 808 -19.81 4.40 19.79
C ASP A 808 -19.09 5.74 19.92
N GLY A 809 -19.82 6.81 19.64
CA GLY A 809 -19.39 8.17 19.93
C GLY A 809 -19.19 8.43 21.42
N PHE A 810 -18.35 9.41 21.74
CA PHE A 810 -18.10 9.86 23.12
C PHE A 810 -17.70 11.32 23.18
N THR A 811 -17.85 11.93 24.35
CA THR A 811 -17.57 13.35 24.57
C THR A 811 -16.59 13.56 25.72
N LEU A 812 -16.14 14.79 25.93
CA LEU A 812 -15.35 15.14 27.12
C LEU A 812 -16.19 15.05 28.41
N GLU A 813 -15.66 14.40 29.44
CA GLU A 813 -16.27 14.41 30.79
C GLU A 813 -16.20 15.80 31.44
N ASP A 814 -15.00 16.40 31.42
CA ASP A 814 -14.75 17.81 31.76
C ASP A 814 -14.50 18.59 30.46
N PRO A 815 -15.49 19.37 29.96
CA PRO A 815 -15.37 20.13 28.72
C PRO A 815 -14.26 21.19 28.72
N SER A 816 -13.67 21.52 29.89
CA SER A 816 -12.61 22.52 30.01
C SER A 816 -11.20 21.98 29.74
N ARG A 817 -11.05 20.65 29.67
CA ARG A 817 -9.77 19.97 29.51
C ARG A 817 -9.79 19.07 28.27
N PRO A 818 -8.66 18.87 27.58
CA PRO A 818 -8.59 17.85 26.54
C PRO A 818 -8.76 16.44 27.13
N GLY A 819 -9.13 15.51 26.27
CA GLY A 819 -9.32 14.09 26.61
C GLY A 819 -8.89 13.20 25.45
N TYR A 820 -8.67 11.92 25.72
CA TYR A 820 -8.24 10.98 24.68
C TYR A 820 -8.60 9.52 24.98
N ARG A 821 -8.60 8.72 23.91
CA ARG A 821 -8.56 7.25 23.92
C ARG A 821 -7.42 6.79 23.03
N LYS A 822 -6.54 5.93 23.54
CA LYS A 822 -5.41 5.38 22.78
C LYS A 822 -5.53 3.86 22.61
N ILE A 823 -5.35 3.40 21.38
CA ILE A 823 -5.68 2.03 20.96
C ILE A 823 -4.51 1.37 20.22
N LEU A 824 -4.20 0.13 20.61
CA LEU A 824 -3.36 -0.80 19.85
C LEU A 824 -4.22 -1.95 19.33
N ALA A 825 -4.26 -2.14 18.02
CA ALA A 825 -4.99 -3.22 17.39
C ALA A 825 -4.05 -4.19 16.64
N PHE A 826 -4.38 -5.47 16.73
CA PHE A 826 -3.76 -6.58 16.04
C PHE A 826 -4.80 -7.25 15.16
N PHE A 827 -4.62 -7.18 13.84
CA PHE A 827 -5.45 -7.95 12.91
C PHE A 827 -4.68 -9.22 12.54
N LEU A 828 -5.19 -10.35 13.04
CA LEU A 828 -4.64 -11.67 12.77
C LEU A 828 -5.12 -12.14 11.41
N VAL A 829 -4.18 -12.29 10.48
CA VAL A 829 -4.42 -12.94 9.19
C VAL A 829 -4.56 -14.45 9.42
N ASP A 830 -5.41 -15.10 8.63
CA ASP A 830 -5.64 -16.53 8.63
C ASP A 830 -4.32 -17.32 8.74
N PRO A 831 -4.08 -18.04 9.86
CA PRO A 831 -2.82 -18.75 10.09
C PRO A 831 -2.61 -19.98 9.18
N ILE A 832 -3.61 -20.33 8.36
CA ILE A 832 -3.55 -21.43 7.38
C ILE A 832 -3.22 -20.89 5.98
N THR A 833 -3.54 -19.62 5.70
CA THR A 833 -3.36 -18.98 4.39
C THR A 833 -2.32 -17.85 4.47
N ARG A 834 -1.16 -18.03 3.83
CA ARG A 834 -0.12 -16.99 3.79
C ARG A 834 -0.40 -15.97 2.68
N ILE A 835 -0.36 -14.68 3.03
CA ILE A 835 -0.40 -13.56 2.06
C ILE A 835 0.96 -12.86 1.96
N HIS A 836 1.11 -11.91 1.04
CA HIS A 836 2.35 -11.12 0.93
C HIS A 836 2.58 -10.29 2.20
N SER A 837 3.79 -10.31 2.75
CA SER A 837 4.12 -9.64 4.02
C SER A 837 5.36 -8.75 3.91
N THR A 838 5.73 -8.10 5.00
CA THR A 838 6.99 -7.35 5.15
C THR A 838 8.25 -8.22 5.08
N THR A 839 8.11 -9.56 5.04
CA THR A 839 9.22 -10.47 4.69
C THR A 839 9.43 -10.55 3.18
N ASP A 840 8.37 -10.35 2.39
CA ASP A 840 8.42 -10.40 0.93
C ASP A 840 8.71 -9.02 0.35
N VAL A 841 8.08 -7.98 0.92
CA VAL A 841 8.22 -6.59 0.50
C VAL A 841 9.21 -5.88 1.40
N PRO A 842 10.30 -5.28 0.87
CA PRO A 842 11.21 -4.47 1.66
C PRO A 842 10.55 -3.15 2.08
N PRO A 843 11.12 -2.42 3.06
CA PRO A 843 10.66 -1.08 3.41
C PRO A 843 10.52 -0.19 2.18
N GLN A 844 9.36 0.43 2.06
CA GLN A 844 9.00 1.28 0.92
C GLN A 844 9.30 2.76 1.21
N GLN A 845 9.53 3.10 2.48
CA GLN A 845 9.77 4.45 2.96
C GLN A 845 11.12 4.97 2.45
N ARG A 846 11.09 6.10 1.72
CA ARG A 846 12.31 6.75 1.22
C ARG A 846 13.32 7.07 2.31
N GLU A 847 12.85 7.60 3.43
CA GLU A 847 13.70 8.01 4.57
C GLU A 847 14.43 6.81 5.17
N TRP A 848 13.80 5.64 5.20
CA TRP A 848 14.41 4.43 5.75
C TRP A 848 15.54 3.93 4.84
N LEU A 849 15.43 4.14 3.52
CA LEU A 849 16.48 3.76 2.57
C LEU A 849 17.77 4.52 2.85
N GLU A 850 17.68 5.81 3.20
CA GLU A 850 18.86 6.64 3.51
C GLU A 850 19.60 6.08 4.72
N ASP A 851 18.90 5.66 5.78
CA ASP A 851 19.50 5.06 6.97
C ASP A 851 20.07 3.66 6.71
N VAL A 852 19.38 2.84 5.91
CA VAL A 852 19.88 1.52 5.50
C VAL A 852 21.13 1.66 4.66
N LEU A 853 21.14 2.58 3.70
CA LEU A 853 22.32 2.91 2.89
C LEU A 853 23.44 3.47 3.74
N ALA A 854 23.12 4.35 4.68
CA ALA A 854 24.10 4.92 5.61
C ALA A 854 24.81 3.83 6.40
N ASP A 855 24.20 2.68 6.67
CA ASP A 855 24.85 1.59 7.42
C ASP A 855 25.68 0.63 6.58
N ILE A 856 25.51 0.62 5.26
CA ILE A 856 26.33 -0.21 4.38
C ILE A 856 27.73 0.45 4.27
N PRO A 857 28.82 -0.23 4.67
CA PRO A 857 30.17 0.37 4.68
C PRO A 857 30.60 0.98 3.34
N ARG A 858 30.12 0.41 2.23
CA ARG A 858 30.38 0.89 0.87
C ARG A 858 29.67 2.20 0.53
N PHE A 859 28.53 2.49 1.17
CA PHE A 859 27.73 3.70 0.99
C PHE A 859 28.11 4.80 1.98
N LYS A 860 28.65 4.47 3.17
CA LYS A 860 29.33 5.43 4.06
C LYS A 860 30.45 6.22 3.35
N MET A 861 31.02 5.64 2.29
CA MET A 861 32.10 6.22 1.50
C MET A 861 31.62 7.15 0.39
N LEU A 862 30.31 7.19 0.13
CA LEU A 862 29.72 8.02 -0.90
C LEU A 862 29.32 9.38 -0.30
N PRO A 863 29.64 10.50 -0.97
CA PRO A 863 29.03 11.79 -0.68
C PRO A 863 27.50 11.66 -0.62
N ALA A 864 26.87 12.36 0.32
CA ALA A 864 25.43 12.30 0.55
C ALA A 864 24.62 12.54 -0.75
N GLU A 865 25.17 13.32 -1.67
CA GLU A 865 24.50 13.63 -2.92
C GLU A 865 24.48 12.45 -3.92
N LEU A 866 25.50 11.57 -3.90
CA LEU A 866 25.47 10.32 -4.68
C LEU A 866 24.52 9.29 -4.08
N VAL A 867 24.41 9.25 -2.75
CA VAL A 867 23.41 8.43 -2.04
C VAL A 867 22.01 8.90 -2.44
N ASN A 868 21.76 10.22 -2.41
CA ASN A 868 20.50 10.81 -2.86
C ASN A 868 20.21 10.56 -4.34
N MET A 869 21.22 10.55 -5.21
CA MET A 869 21.06 10.13 -6.61
C MET A 869 20.60 8.68 -6.75
N ILE A 870 21.15 7.78 -5.93
CA ILE A 870 20.80 6.37 -5.93
C ILE A 870 19.37 6.21 -5.42
N VAL A 871 19.06 6.76 -4.24
CA VAL A 871 17.71 6.77 -3.63
C VAL A 871 16.67 7.34 -4.61
N SER A 872 16.97 8.45 -5.29
CA SER A 872 16.05 9.07 -6.25
C SER A 872 15.90 8.34 -7.59
N SER A 873 16.81 7.41 -7.91
CA SER A 873 16.75 6.60 -9.13
C SER A 873 16.03 5.27 -8.93
N VAL A 874 15.64 4.95 -7.69
CA VAL A 874 14.95 3.72 -7.32
C VAL A 874 13.44 3.95 -7.37
N ASP A 875 12.80 3.38 -8.40
CA ASP A 875 11.37 3.62 -8.70
C ASP A 875 10.41 2.87 -7.76
N CYS A 876 10.89 1.91 -6.95
CA CYS A 876 10.06 1.10 -6.04
C CYS A 876 9.92 1.68 -4.62
N ILE A 877 10.39 2.91 -4.41
CA ILE A 877 10.34 3.61 -3.11
C ILE A 877 9.31 4.71 -3.18
N ALA A 878 8.39 4.72 -2.20
CA ALA A 878 7.35 5.72 -2.09
C ALA A 878 7.85 6.92 -1.27
N SER A 879 7.60 8.14 -1.77
CA SER A 879 7.67 9.32 -0.92
C SER A 879 6.52 9.33 0.07
N ARG A 880 6.62 10.15 1.13
CA ARG A 880 5.55 10.32 2.11
C ARG A 880 4.26 10.79 1.43
N GLU A 881 4.36 11.79 0.56
CA GLU A 881 3.21 12.35 -0.16
C GLU A 881 2.53 11.30 -1.04
N GLN A 882 3.32 10.47 -1.75
CA GLN A 882 2.75 9.40 -2.58
C GLN A 882 2.02 8.35 -1.73
N ALA A 883 2.57 7.98 -0.58
CA ALA A 883 1.94 7.02 0.32
C ALA A 883 0.64 7.58 0.93
N GLU A 884 0.57 8.90 1.18
CA GLU A 884 -0.64 9.59 1.63
C GLU A 884 -1.70 9.65 0.53
N GLU A 885 -1.31 9.91 -0.72
CA GLU A 885 -2.20 9.83 -1.89
C GLU A 885 -2.76 8.41 -2.08
N ASP A 886 -1.89 7.40 -2.03
CA ASP A 886 -2.28 5.99 -2.15
C ASP A 886 -3.23 5.58 -1.00
N ARG A 887 -2.98 6.06 0.23
CA ARG A 887 -3.88 5.87 1.39
C ARG A 887 -5.25 6.49 1.14
N LEU A 888 -5.32 7.73 0.65
CA LEU A 888 -6.60 8.41 0.39
C LEU A 888 -7.44 7.64 -0.63
N TYR A 889 -6.80 7.14 -1.69
CA TYR A 889 -7.49 6.32 -2.68
C TYR A 889 -7.99 5.00 -2.09
N LEU A 890 -7.15 4.29 -1.32
CA LEU A 890 -7.53 3.05 -0.65
C LEU A 890 -8.66 3.28 0.37
N MET A 891 -8.69 4.41 1.07
CA MET A 891 -9.79 4.74 1.97
C MET A 891 -11.10 4.98 1.22
N HIS A 892 -11.05 5.64 0.06
CA HIS A 892 -12.21 5.81 -0.80
C HIS A 892 -12.74 4.46 -1.32
N GLU A 893 -11.86 3.60 -1.83
CA GLU A 893 -12.19 2.23 -2.26
C GLU A 893 -12.85 1.44 -1.11
N ARG A 894 -12.26 1.50 0.10
CA ARG A 894 -12.81 0.83 1.28
C ARG A 894 -14.15 1.39 1.75
N GLY A 895 -14.39 2.69 1.57
CA GLY A 895 -15.69 3.29 1.81
C GLY A 895 -16.76 2.70 0.90
N GLN A 896 -16.45 2.56 -0.39
CA GLN A 896 -17.35 1.92 -1.37
C GLN A 896 -17.57 0.44 -1.05
N PHE A 897 -16.49 -0.30 -0.75
CA PHE A 897 -16.58 -1.68 -0.30
C PHE A 897 -17.50 -1.83 0.93
N THR A 898 -17.36 -0.97 1.93
CA THR A 898 -18.18 -1.05 3.17
C THR A 898 -19.66 -0.86 2.85
N MET A 899 -20.00 0.05 1.94
CA MET A 899 -21.38 0.24 1.50
C MET A 899 -21.94 -0.99 0.77
N GLU A 900 -21.20 -1.52 -0.22
CA GLU A 900 -21.63 -2.70 -0.98
C GLU A 900 -21.69 -3.95 -0.09
N HIS A 901 -20.71 -4.16 0.79
CA HIS A 901 -20.70 -5.27 1.73
C HIS A 901 -21.87 -5.21 2.73
N ASN A 902 -22.23 -4.01 3.20
CA ASN A 902 -23.43 -3.81 3.99
C ASN A 902 -24.68 -4.26 3.22
N GLU A 903 -24.88 -3.72 2.01
CA GLU A 903 -26.04 -4.04 1.17
C GLU A 903 -26.14 -5.54 0.87
N GLN A 904 -25.02 -6.18 0.53
CA GLN A 904 -24.99 -7.58 0.09
C GLN A 904 -25.06 -8.61 1.22
N VAL A 905 -24.59 -8.28 2.44
CA VAL A 905 -24.45 -9.25 3.54
C VAL A 905 -25.28 -8.89 4.76
N PHE A 906 -25.18 -7.66 5.27
CA PHE A 906 -25.77 -7.27 6.56
C PHE A 906 -27.12 -6.56 6.47
N GLU A 907 -27.47 -6.02 5.29
CA GLU A 907 -28.69 -5.26 5.01
C GLU A 907 -29.63 -5.99 4.05
N VAL A 908 -29.40 -7.29 3.84
CA VAL A 908 -30.32 -8.17 3.09
C VAL A 908 -31.70 -8.11 3.76
N GLY A 909 -32.67 -7.60 3.02
CA GLY A 909 -34.01 -7.33 3.55
C GLY A 909 -34.82 -8.60 3.84
N PHE A 910 -35.61 -8.56 4.91
CA PHE A 910 -36.56 -9.62 5.21
C PHE A 910 -37.83 -9.51 4.35
N ALA A 911 -37.86 -10.23 3.23
CA ALA A 911 -39.00 -10.28 2.32
C ALA A 911 -40.08 -11.27 2.82
N MET A 912 -41.02 -10.78 3.63
CA MET A 912 -42.25 -11.54 3.92
C MET A 912 -43.24 -11.35 2.76
N CYS A 913 -43.41 -12.34 1.89
CA CYS A 913 -44.40 -12.30 0.82
C CYS A 913 -45.84 -12.33 1.35
N GLU A 914 -46.69 -11.45 0.82
CA GLU A 914 -48.15 -11.55 0.92
C GLU A 914 -48.63 -12.54 -0.17
N HIS A 915 -48.89 -13.79 0.20
CA HIS A 915 -49.60 -14.74 -0.65
C HIS A 915 -50.85 -15.27 0.04
#